data_AF-A0AAQ5XLX5-F1
#
_entry.id   AF-A0AAQ5XLX5-F1
#
_cell.length_a   1.000
_cell.length_b   1.000
_cell.length_c   1.000
_cell.angle_alpha   90.00
_cell.angle_beta   90.00
_cell.angle_gamma   90.00
#
_symmetry.space_group_name_H-M   'P 1'
#
loop_
_entity.id
_entity.type
_entity.pdbx_description
1 polymer ?
#
loop_
_entity_poly.entity_id
_entity_poly.type
_entity_poly.pdbx_seq_one_letter_code
_entity_poly.pdbx_strand_id
1 'polypeptide(L)'
;MMEDGHTMHITIQRGRSLPQLNRCSTCCDMYHCPFCCSTLFRPQRFSKVRSHLDSHFNRAVVHQGYTIHRCGLKCRPKWHYHCIYCRSMLSRKPDFIKHLFLCNKKHLPPTTTIPGPTTTIPAPTTTIPAPTTISAPITAQTVLLQRVLLKPVVQKECPICKVLMNTRNLKRHIERKHTGKHQDIIATSHLQSECIDPENGVYTVHKSFLGTSVPLHVQNKIWGQNQRVSCESAECQETMELAWQSGFKAYQCIHLKSVPYCTSYASSPVLLEETLCEMVSSQWFGEDEKKMCLDLQSLAEQNRLPLSVHSKVGTPETKKYLSVFEPTVSDYSRLGRVMVSFDTEKDSWDCSCAETKTSCLHKCIAKWHLFQTHHELLGKVRSTEEVEWPSPSSTMDKDSHDEVGVDDNQYPPKHEETIKGMVQYLLKNKKLPAVLPEQFRLPSIETQYPKHLIPEEMMCQHCPQHVPLSDPVLITNKAKILTNSHIVEDVSTYCKSCHQCGTFYRYQEWKEGLHNFNDWILLDLPLCLTIRNMLQVHTAVSRVVEYLELTTGVQYPPADTVLHGYLHFEALTGHEYEYSCVTCGDHPPVVIMGLHKGDFQLSVSDLPQPPEDFSGEVDVELFWETLSMERIGQGFVSSHQSNPFAVSPTFHFWAPWIGRNTRRTNCVLNTEFQKVCPPKQAEVCEITVTEDQLREELCKQKVQVVHELCRECGLDSSGSHTDLLLRLSNEMKSRQTYDKVFQKIWAASGGWAVITCPCGVVYSIKGNIRAESPRDFADILLSWTHMPNIVIYDFACELATHTNLREPERSPFSPFEGQLRASSTDTISRAETGNLKVSLPWLNSTKPVPDCDGHPVTGSAEHYALYDRFHEDQTKDPRDALRKLSLVRQLAGKVSSQIVTQLFAKMRKNNYFLNMASPSTRLFLMRNIIHHYNTHRNKQQLDTMEKSFKPDVVMDVYKQTVLENFRPTLI
;
A
#
# COMPACT_ATOMS: atom_id res chain seq x y z
N MET A 1 30.13 -48.66 19.24
CA MET A 1 29.40 -48.90 20.50
C MET A 1 29.07 -47.54 21.09
N MET A 2 27.82 -47.34 21.52
CA MET A 2 27.41 -46.16 22.27
C MET A 2 27.98 -46.30 23.68
N GLU A 3 28.89 -45.42 24.08
CA GLU A 3 29.33 -45.28 25.46
C GLU A 3 29.30 -43.80 25.81
N ASP A 4 28.09 -43.36 26.17
CA ASP A 4 27.81 -42.38 27.21
C ASP A 4 26.28 -42.29 27.26
N GLY A 5 25.71 -42.37 28.46
CA GLY A 5 24.27 -42.41 28.72
C GLY A 5 23.52 -41.14 28.32
N HIS A 6 23.52 -40.79 27.03
CA HIS A 6 22.73 -39.71 26.46
C HIS A 6 21.29 -40.19 26.32
N THR A 7 20.49 -39.91 27.35
CA THR A 7 19.03 -39.96 27.23
C THR A 7 18.61 -39.09 26.05
N MET A 8 17.98 -39.72 25.04
CA MET A 8 17.47 -39.00 23.89
C MET A 8 16.48 -37.95 24.38
N HIS A 9 16.64 -36.72 23.88
CA HIS A 9 15.75 -35.62 24.26
C HIS A 9 14.29 -36.00 23.94
N ILE A 10 13.35 -35.63 24.81
CA ILE A 10 11.92 -36.03 24.68
C ILE A 10 11.30 -35.67 23.33
N THR A 11 11.84 -34.67 22.62
CA THR A 11 11.38 -34.29 21.28
C THR A 11 11.89 -35.22 20.16
N ILE A 12 12.72 -36.22 20.45
CA ILE A 12 13.21 -37.22 19.49
C ILE A 12 12.47 -38.52 19.75
N GLN A 13 11.54 -38.87 18.87
CA GLN A 13 10.68 -40.05 19.01
C GLN A 13 11.04 -41.12 17.97
N ARG A 14 10.90 -42.40 18.30
CA ARG A 14 11.03 -43.50 17.32
C ARG A 14 9.71 -43.65 16.55
N GLY A 15 9.78 -43.74 15.23
CA GLY A 15 8.60 -43.84 14.37
C GLY A 15 7.69 -42.62 14.45
N ARG A 16 6.37 -42.83 14.30
CA ARG A 16 5.34 -41.78 14.32
C ARG A 16 4.59 -41.64 15.65
N SER A 17 4.98 -42.39 16.69
CA SER A 17 4.30 -42.37 17.99
C SER A 17 4.65 -41.11 18.78
N LEU A 18 3.64 -40.46 19.36
CA LEU A 18 3.78 -39.35 20.30
C LEU A 18 3.80 -39.85 21.75
N PRO A 19 4.43 -39.12 22.69
CA PRO A 19 4.32 -39.42 24.12
C PRO A 19 2.85 -39.46 24.57
N GLN A 20 2.51 -40.38 25.48
CA GLN A 20 1.15 -40.44 26.03
C GLN A 20 0.84 -39.16 26.82
N LEU A 21 -0.30 -38.54 26.51
CA LEU A 21 -0.79 -37.35 27.20
C LEU A 21 -1.58 -37.76 28.45
N ASN A 22 -0.97 -37.57 29.62
CA ASN A 22 -1.65 -37.76 30.90
C ASN A 22 -2.22 -36.42 31.39
N ARG A 23 -3.37 -36.48 32.08
CA ARG A 23 -3.93 -35.32 32.77
C ARG A 23 -2.96 -34.93 33.88
N CYS A 24 -2.62 -33.65 33.97
CA CYS A 24 -1.73 -33.19 35.02
C CYS A 24 -2.43 -33.28 36.38
N SER A 25 -1.66 -33.64 37.40
CA SER A 25 -2.09 -33.69 38.80
C SER A 25 -1.18 -32.88 39.73
N THR A 26 -0.14 -32.24 39.16
CA THR A 26 0.93 -31.58 39.94
C THR A 26 0.90 -30.06 39.84
N CYS A 27 0.42 -29.48 38.73
CA CYS A 27 0.31 -28.01 38.61
C CYS A 27 -1.06 -27.50 38.13
N CYS A 28 -1.87 -28.34 37.48
CA CYS A 28 -3.25 -28.03 37.09
C CYS A 28 -3.98 -29.33 36.70
N ASP A 29 -5.30 -29.29 36.54
CA ASP A 29 -6.10 -30.45 36.10
C ASP A 29 -6.26 -30.57 34.57
N MET A 30 -5.35 -29.98 33.79
CA MET A 30 -5.42 -29.90 32.32
C MET A 30 -4.25 -30.67 31.66
N TYR A 31 -4.27 -30.82 30.32
CA TYR A 31 -3.22 -31.54 29.58
C TYR A 31 -2.10 -30.59 29.15
N HIS A 32 -0.85 -31.02 29.31
CA HIS A 32 0.34 -30.29 28.89
C HIS A 32 0.89 -30.82 27.58
N CYS A 33 1.50 -29.95 26.77
CA CYS A 33 2.29 -30.39 25.62
C CYS A 33 3.66 -30.89 26.09
N PRO A 34 4.09 -32.12 25.76
CA PRO A 34 5.39 -32.67 26.14
C PRO A 34 6.59 -31.97 25.48
N PHE A 35 6.36 -31.14 24.46
CA PHE A 35 7.42 -30.48 23.67
C PHE A 35 7.51 -28.97 23.90
N CYS A 36 6.62 -28.39 24.70
CA CYS A 36 6.50 -26.96 24.94
C CYS A 36 6.44 -26.65 26.44
N CYS A 37 7.09 -25.59 26.87
CA CYS A 37 6.85 -25.06 28.21
C CYS A 37 5.53 -24.29 28.27
N SER A 38 4.98 -24.12 29.48
CA SER A 38 3.68 -23.47 29.73
C SER A 38 3.60 -22.01 29.26
N THR A 39 4.74 -21.34 29.05
CA THR A 39 4.79 -19.98 28.50
C THR A 39 4.62 -19.94 26.98
N LEU A 40 5.06 -20.99 26.26
CA LEU A 40 4.89 -21.11 24.80
C LEU A 40 3.58 -21.80 24.42
N PHE A 41 3.07 -22.69 25.28
CA PHE A 41 1.76 -23.31 25.12
C PHE A 41 1.15 -23.63 26.49
N ARG A 42 0.09 -22.90 26.86
CA ARG A 42 -0.59 -23.09 28.15
C ARG A 42 -1.34 -24.43 28.20
N PRO A 43 -1.48 -25.07 29.37
CA PRO A 43 -2.23 -26.33 29.51
C PRO A 43 -3.70 -26.16 29.07
N GLN A 44 -4.23 -27.13 28.32
CA GLN A 44 -5.55 -27.04 27.67
C GLN A 44 -6.30 -28.38 27.68
N ARG A 45 -7.55 -28.39 27.21
CA ARG A 45 -8.36 -29.62 27.08
C ARG A 45 -7.72 -30.55 26.04
N PHE A 46 -7.87 -31.87 26.23
CA PHE A 46 -7.22 -32.92 25.43
C PHE A 46 -7.27 -32.70 23.92
N SER A 47 -8.45 -32.33 23.37
CA SER A 47 -8.64 -32.10 21.93
C SER A 47 -7.76 -30.97 21.37
N LYS A 48 -7.60 -29.87 22.12
CA LYS A 48 -6.76 -28.73 21.73
C LYS A 48 -5.27 -29.06 21.82
N VAL A 49 -4.85 -29.84 22.83
CA VAL A 49 -3.44 -30.30 22.95
C VAL A 49 -3.10 -31.29 21.84
N ARG A 50 -4.04 -32.16 21.45
CA ARG A 50 -3.85 -33.10 20.33
C ARG A 50 -3.67 -32.38 19.00
N SER A 51 -4.55 -31.43 18.68
CA SER A 51 -4.41 -30.58 17.49
C SER A 51 -3.09 -29.76 17.50
N HIS A 52 -2.63 -29.32 18.67
CA HIS A 52 -1.33 -28.67 18.81
C HIS A 52 -0.15 -29.63 18.54
N LEU A 53 -0.23 -30.89 18.98
CA LEU A 53 0.78 -31.90 18.70
C LEU A 53 0.88 -32.23 17.20
N ASP A 54 -0.23 -32.17 16.45
CA ASP A 54 -0.20 -32.33 14.99
C ASP A 54 0.67 -31.24 14.32
N SER A 55 0.67 -30.02 14.86
CA SER A 55 1.58 -28.94 14.42
C SER A 55 3.06 -29.28 14.65
N HIS A 56 3.40 -29.95 15.76
CA HIS A 56 4.75 -30.46 15.98
C HIS A 56 5.12 -31.56 15.01
N PHE A 57 4.15 -32.37 14.59
CA PHE A 57 4.35 -33.45 13.62
C PHE A 57 4.63 -32.88 12.22
N ASN A 58 3.81 -31.93 11.76
CA ASN A 58 3.97 -31.24 10.46
C ASN A 58 5.31 -30.51 10.35
N ARG A 59 5.85 -30.04 11.48
CA ARG A 59 7.12 -29.31 11.54
C ARG A 59 8.32 -30.19 11.88
N ALA A 60 8.11 -31.47 12.15
CA ALA A 60 9.18 -32.40 12.50
C ALA A 60 10.14 -32.67 11.32
N VAL A 61 11.28 -33.25 11.65
CA VAL A 61 12.25 -33.77 10.68
C VAL A 61 12.35 -35.28 10.89
N VAL A 62 12.04 -36.06 9.85
CA VAL A 62 12.17 -37.51 9.88
C VAL A 62 13.58 -37.90 9.43
N HIS A 63 14.27 -38.73 10.22
CA HIS A 63 15.62 -39.16 9.94
C HIS A 63 15.90 -40.57 10.49
N GLN A 64 16.28 -41.51 9.61
CA GLN A 64 16.67 -42.89 9.97
C GLN A 64 15.74 -43.59 10.99
N GLY A 65 14.41 -43.47 10.80
CA GLY A 65 13.42 -44.09 11.68
C GLY A 65 13.05 -43.27 12.94
N TYR A 66 13.64 -42.09 13.12
CA TYR A 66 13.30 -41.14 14.19
C TYR A 66 12.53 -39.93 13.64
N THR A 67 11.60 -39.40 14.44
CA THR A 67 10.90 -38.15 14.22
C THR A 67 11.40 -37.11 15.22
N ILE A 68 12.09 -36.08 14.73
CA ILE A 68 12.67 -35.01 15.54
C ILE A 68 11.72 -33.81 15.53
N HIS A 69 10.97 -33.65 16.61
CA HIS A 69 10.04 -32.54 16.81
C HIS A 69 10.77 -31.25 17.20
N ARG A 70 10.18 -30.11 16.82
CA ARG A 70 10.68 -28.80 17.23
C ARG A 70 10.41 -28.61 18.73
N CYS A 71 11.45 -28.25 19.46
CA CYS A 71 11.42 -28.04 20.90
C CYS A 71 11.09 -26.59 21.27
N GLY A 72 10.13 -26.44 22.19
CA GLY A 72 9.81 -25.21 22.91
C GLY A 72 9.96 -25.37 24.43
N LEU A 73 10.79 -26.32 24.88
CA LEU A 73 11.14 -26.46 26.31
C LEU A 73 12.23 -25.45 26.69
N LYS A 74 12.49 -25.32 28.00
CA LYS A 74 13.44 -24.33 28.56
C LYS A 74 14.92 -24.59 28.22
N CYS A 75 15.23 -25.57 27.37
CA CYS A 75 16.59 -25.81 26.87
C CYS A 75 17.11 -24.63 26.02
N ARG A 76 16.24 -23.80 25.42
CA ARG A 76 16.62 -22.48 24.85
C ARG A 76 15.43 -21.50 24.82
N PRO A 77 15.67 -20.18 24.82
CA PRO A 77 14.62 -19.16 24.75
C PRO A 77 13.83 -19.15 23.42
N LYS A 78 14.43 -19.68 22.35
CA LYS A 78 13.84 -19.73 21.00
C LYS A 78 13.62 -21.17 20.57
N TRP A 79 12.57 -21.41 19.78
CA TRP A 79 12.26 -22.70 19.19
C TRP A 79 13.43 -23.30 18.40
N HIS A 80 13.75 -24.57 18.65
CA HIS A 80 14.94 -25.23 18.08
C HIS A 80 14.76 -26.74 17.89
N TYR A 81 15.72 -27.38 17.24
CA TYR A 81 15.79 -28.82 17.01
C TYR A 81 17.05 -29.39 17.68
N HIS A 82 16.93 -30.58 18.26
CA HIS A 82 18.05 -31.32 18.85
C HIS A 82 18.61 -32.31 17.83
N CYS A 83 19.93 -32.31 17.64
CA CYS A 83 20.58 -33.34 16.83
C CYS A 83 20.62 -34.68 17.58
N ILE A 84 20.36 -35.78 16.88
CA ILE A 84 20.41 -37.12 17.46
C ILE A 84 21.86 -37.63 17.64
N TYR A 85 22.80 -37.09 16.87
CA TYR A 85 24.20 -37.55 16.86
C TYR A 85 25.14 -36.68 17.71
N CYS A 86 24.73 -35.46 18.07
CA CYS A 86 25.54 -34.55 18.89
C CYS A 86 24.69 -33.58 19.71
N ARG A 87 25.30 -32.80 20.61
CA ARG A 87 24.59 -31.86 21.50
C ARG A 87 24.16 -30.53 20.83
N SER A 88 24.24 -30.44 19.50
CA SER A 88 23.91 -29.19 18.78
C SER A 88 22.41 -28.92 18.77
N MET A 89 22.05 -27.65 18.99
CA MET A 89 20.67 -27.14 18.94
C MET A 89 20.56 -26.05 17.88
N LEU A 90 19.71 -26.26 16.88
CA LEU A 90 19.57 -25.32 15.75
C LEU A 90 18.13 -24.80 15.64
N SER A 91 17.98 -23.48 15.47
CA SER A 91 16.67 -22.81 15.46
C SER A 91 15.95 -22.87 14.11
N ARG A 92 16.71 -22.94 13.02
CA ARG A 92 16.21 -22.96 11.63
C ARG A 92 16.23 -24.37 11.07
N LYS A 93 15.10 -24.81 10.49
CA LYS A 93 14.93 -26.16 9.90
C LYS A 93 15.94 -26.47 8.77
N PRO A 94 16.24 -25.56 7.81
CA PRO A 94 17.21 -25.84 6.75
C PRO A 94 18.63 -26.06 7.29
N ASP A 95 19.05 -25.24 8.26
CA ASP A 95 20.36 -25.34 8.89
C ASP A 95 20.46 -26.63 9.72
N PHE A 96 19.38 -26.99 10.42
CA PHE A 96 19.30 -28.25 11.16
C PHE A 96 19.39 -29.47 10.24
N ILE A 97 18.67 -29.51 9.12
CA ILE A 97 18.75 -30.63 8.15
C ILE A 97 20.16 -30.76 7.58
N LYS A 98 20.78 -29.64 7.18
CA LYS A 98 22.15 -29.62 6.69
C LYS A 98 23.15 -30.12 7.74
N HIS A 99 22.99 -29.66 8.99
CA HIS A 99 23.78 -30.14 10.12
C HIS A 99 23.59 -31.65 10.34
N LEU A 100 22.34 -32.12 10.38
CA LEU A 100 21.99 -33.53 10.62
C LEU A 100 22.62 -34.46 9.58
N PHE A 101 22.59 -34.08 8.30
CA PHE A 101 23.23 -34.84 7.23
C PHE A 101 24.75 -34.90 7.37
N LEU A 102 25.39 -33.77 7.67
CA LEU A 102 26.84 -33.70 7.88
C LEU A 102 27.27 -34.43 9.15
N CYS A 103 26.47 -34.38 10.20
CA CYS A 103 26.73 -35.06 11.47
C CYS A 103 26.62 -36.57 11.28
N ASN A 104 25.57 -37.06 10.60
CA ASN A 104 25.41 -38.48 10.29
C ASN A 104 26.63 -39.04 9.53
N LYS A 105 27.14 -38.33 8.51
CA LYS A 105 28.34 -38.71 7.76
C LYS A 105 29.61 -38.83 8.61
N LYS A 106 29.73 -38.03 9.68
CA LYS A 106 30.88 -38.07 10.59
C LYS A 106 30.82 -39.20 11.62
N HIS A 107 29.62 -39.74 11.86
CA HIS A 107 29.39 -40.80 12.84
C HIS A 107 29.21 -42.20 12.21
N LEU A 108 29.43 -42.35 10.89
CA LEU A 108 29.57 -43.64 10.21
C LEU A 108 31.02 -44.14 10.32
N PRO A 109 31.29 -45.39 10.77
CA PRO A 109 32.64 -45.94 10.79
C PRO A 109 33.11 -46.30 9.36
N PRO A 110 34.40 -46.08 9.02
CA PRO A 110 34.94 -46.41 7.69
C PRO A 110 35.25 -47.92 7.56
N THR A 111 34.86 -48.50 6.42
CA THR A 111 35.16 -49.90 6.05
C THR A 111 36.60 -50.05 5.55
N THR A 112 37.25 -51.13 6.00
CA THR A 112 38.65 -51.55 5.83
C THR A 112 39.00 -52.11 4.45
N THR A 113 40.21 -51.84 3.92
CA THR A 113 41.18 -52.76 3.25
C THR A 113 42.32 -51.94 2.61
N ILE A 114 43.62 -51.97 3.03
CA ILE A 114 44.75 -52.94 2.96
C ILE A 114 45.95 -52.27 2.20
N PRO A 115 47.23 -52.62 2.46
CA PRO A 115 48.30 -51.64 2.71
C PRO A 115 49.60 -51.73 1.87
N GLY A 116 50.46 -50.72 2.05
CA GLY A 116 51.95 -50.80 2.06
C GLY A 116 52.68 -50.19 0.85
N PRO A 117 54.01 -49.89 0.92
CA PRO A 117 54.88 -49.76 2.10
C PRO A 117 55.91 -48.58 2.06
N THR A 118 56.47 -48.25 3.24
CA THR A 118 57.80 -47.69 3.62
C THR A 118 58.54 -46.68 2.70
N THR A 119 59.18 -45.61 3.20
CA THR A 119 60.56 -45.65 3.77
C THR A 119 60.97 -44.27 4.36
N THR A 120 61.92 -44.33 5.29
CA THR A 120 62.38 -43.40 6.31
C THR A 120 63.55 -42.48 5.88
N ILE A 121 63.82 -41.43 6.69
CA ILE A 121 65.14 -40.83 7.08
C ILE A 121 65.64 -39.54 6.36
N PRO A 122 66.40 -38.65 7.08
CA PRO A 122 66.22 -37.20 7.08
C PRO A 122 67.41 -36.38 6.53
N ALA A 123 67.29 -35.05 6.50
CA ALA A 123 68.34 -34.12 6.07
C ALA A 123 68.79 -33.17 7.20
N PRO A 124 70.10 -32.90 7.34
CA PRO A 124 70.58 -31.82 8.20
C PRO A 124 71.31 -30.69 7.43
N THR A 125 71.08 -29.46 7.93
CA THR A 125 72.00 -28.30 8.09
C THR A 125 72.90 -27.82 6.96
N THR A 126 72.83 -26.51 6.66
CA THR A 126 73.92 -25.51 6.92
C THR A 126 73.40 -24.07 6.65
N THR A 127 73.29 -23.20 7.67
CA THR A 127 74.20 -22.06 8.06
C THR A 127 74.11 -20.81 7.17
N ILE A 128 73.59 -19.63 7.59
CA ILE A 128 74.05 -18.62 8.61
C ILE A 128 74.78 -17.41 7.94
N PRO A 129 74.69 -16.13 8.41
CA PRO A 129 73.49 -15.27 8.35
C PRO A 129 73.78 -13.74 8.18
N ALA A 130 72.72 -12.93 8.27
CA ALA A 130 72.59 -11.59 8.91
C ALA A 130 73.44 -10.37 8.43
N PRO A 131 72.88 -9.14 8.56
CA PRO A 131 72.81 -8.48 9.87
C PRO A 131 71.41 -7.97 10.25
N THR A 132 71.28 -7.77 11.56
CA THR A 132 70.07 -7.58 12.35
C THR A 132 69.86 -6.10 12.73
N THR A 133 68.61 -5.64 12.74
CA THR A 133 68.13 -4.42 13.39
C THR A 133 67.18 -4.82 14.53
N ILE A 134 67.46 -4.46 15.78
CA ILE A 134 66.60 -4.76 16.96
C ILE A 134 66.66 -3.60 17.96
N SER A 135 65.48 -3.17 18.42
CA SER A 135 65.02 -3.19 19.84
C SER A 135 63.60 -2.58 19.91
N ALA A 136 62.48 -3.32 20.10
CA ALA A 136 61.99 -4.17 21.22
C ALA A 136 61.33 -3.34 22.36
N PRO A 137 60.42 -3.91 23.21
CA PRO A 137 59.54 -5.09 23.08
C PRO A 137 58.09 -4.88 23.64
N ILE A 138 57.20 -5.88 23.53
CA ILE A 138 56.36 -6.45 24.62
C ILE A 138 55.62 -7.71 24.09
N THR A 139 55.41 -8.64 25.02
CA THR A 139 55.30 -10.10 24.98
C THR A 139 53.98 -10.69 24.45
N ALA A 140 54.07 -11.89 23.86
CA ALA A 140 52.94 -12.76 23.49
C ALA A 140 52.89 -14.03 24.36
N GLN A 141 51.68 -14.52 24.66
CA GLN A 141 51.38 -15.93 24.90
C GLN A 141 50.09 -16.31 24.16
N THR A 142 50.11 -17.52 23.60
CA THR A 142 49.19 -18.06 22.59
C THR A 142 48.23 -19.08 23.22
N VAL A 143 46.92 -18.97 22.94
CA VAL A 143 45.96 -20.09 23.06
C VAL A 143 44.98 -20.08 21.87
N LEU A 144 44.99 -21.18 21.13
CA LEU A 144 44.02 -21.79 20.20
C LEU A 144 42.77 -20.99 19.78
N LEU A 145 42.70 -20.64 18.48
CA LEU A 145 41.45 -20.33 17.78
C LEU A 145 41.13 -21.36 16.68
N GLN A 146 39.91 -21.87 16.78
CA GLN A 146 39.23 -22.82 15.91
C GLN A 146 39.10 -22.27 14.47
N ARG A 147 39.59 -23.03 13.48
CA ARG A 147 39.43 -22.75 12.05
C ARG A 147 37.95 -22.81 11.64
N VAL A 148 37.37 -21.66 11.32
CA VAL A 148 36.13 -21.55 10.52
C VAL A 148 36.52 -21.62 9.05
N LEU A 149 36.12 -22.69 8.37
CA LEU A 149 36.26 -22.84 6.92
C LEU A 149 35.27 -21.88 6.23
N LEU A 150 35.73 -20.68 5.87
CA LEU A 150 35.02 -19.79 4.95
C LEU A 150 35.03 -20.43 3.56
N LYS A 151 33.82 -20.65 2.99
CA LYS A 151 33.71 -21.01 1.57
C LYS A 151 34.31 -19.88 0.72
N PRO A 152 35.10 -20.17 -0.32
CA PRO A 152 35.67 -19.14 -1.17
C PRO A 152 34.55 -18.33 -1.82
N VAL A 153 34.58 -17.01 -1.63
CA VAL A 153 33.71 -16.08 -2.35
C VAL A 153 34.23 -16.05 -3.78
N VAL A 154 33.51 -16.69 -4.71
CA VAL A 154 33.83 -16.64 -6.14
C VAL A 154 33.62 -15.20 -6.62
N GLN A 155 34.72 -14.46 -6.72
CA GLN A 155 34.77 -13.15 -7.35
C GLN A 155 34.92 -13.35 -8.86
N LYS A 156 34.17 -12.58 -9.64
CA LYS A 156 34.26 -12.51 -11.10
C LYS A 156 34.48 -11.07 -11.50
N GLU A 157 35.28 -10.86 -12.54
CA GLU A 157 35.41 -9.56 -13.18
C GLU A 157 34.13 -9.20 -13.92
N CYS A 158 33.74 -7.93 -13.84
CA CYS A 158 32.77 -7.39 -14.75
C CYS A 158 33.33 -7.46 -16.19
N PRO A 159 32.63 -8.09 -17.15
CA PRO A 159 33.14 -8.20 -18.51
C PRO A 159 33.33 -6.84 -19.20
N ILE A 160 32.62 -5.80 -18.73
CA ILE A 160 32.55 -4.47 -19.32
C ILE A 160 33.59 -3.52 -18.72
N CYS A 161 33.62 -3.33 -17.40
CA CYS A 161 34.56 -2.40 -16.75
C CYS A 161 35.69 -3.06 -15.96
N LYS A 162 35.83 -4.39 -16.05
CA LYS A 162 36.88 -5.20 -15.41
C LYS A 162 36.99 -5.09 -13.88
N VAL A 163 36.00 -4.47 -13.22
CA VAL A 163 35.94 -4.40 -11.76
C VAL A 163 35.64 -5.79 -11.18
N LEU A 164 36.47 -6.24 -10.25
CA LEU A 164 36.31 -7.48 -9.50
C LEU A 164 35.20 -7.37 -8.45
N MET A 165 34.24 -8.30 -8.48
CA MET A 165 33.17 -8.33 -7.49
C MET A 165 32.60 -9.73 -7.28
N ASN A 166 31.89 -9.91 -6.17
CA ASN A 166 31.20 -11.17 -5.88
C ASN A 166 30.21 -11.53 -7.01
N THR A 167 30.21 -12.78 -7.47
CA THR A 167 29.32 -13.28 -8.54
C THR A 167 27.84 -12.92 -8.30
N ARG A 168 27.37 -12.90 -7.04
CA ARG A 168 25.97 -12.53 -6.72
C ARG A 168 25.65 -11.05 -6.96
N ASN A 169 26.67 -10.19 -6.93
CA ASN A 169 26.52 -8.75 -7.13
C ASN A 169 26.76 -8.33 -8.58
N LEU A 170 27.39 -9.18 -9.40
CA LEU A 170 27.73 -8.88 -10.79
C LEU A 170 26.50 -8.53 -11.63
N LYS A 171 25.41 -9.30 -11.49
CA LYS A 171 24.14 -9.04 -12.19
C LYS A 171 23.59 -7.64 -11.87
N ARG A 172 23.51 -7.31 -10.58
CA ARG A 172 23.04 -6.00 -10.11
C ARG A 172 24.00 -4.86 -10.47
N HIS A 173 25.30 -5.11 -10.58
CA HIS A 173 26.27 -4.12 -11.05
C HIS A 173 26.07 -3.82 -12.54
N ILE A 174 25.89 -4.84 -13.38
CA ILE A 174 25.59 -4.68 -14.82
C ILE A 174 24.26 -3.93 -15.00
N GLU A 175 23.23 -4.30 -14.23
CA GLU A 175 21.92 -3.64 -14.18
C GLU A 175 21.93 -2.21 -13.58
N ARG A 176 23.03 -1.75 -12.99
CA ARG A 176 23.11 -0.39 -12.40
C ARG A 176 24.13 0.52 -13.06
N LYS A 177 25.19 -0.03 -13.63
CA LYS A 177 26.33 0.74 -14.17
C LYS A 177 26.47 0.62 -15.69
N HIS A 178 25.90 -0.41 -16.31
CA HIS A 178 26.07 -0.69 -17.74
C HIS A 178 24.76 -0.72 -18.54
N THR A 179 23.62 -0.54 -17.89
CA THR A 179 22.27 -0.49 -18.48
C THR A 179 21.78 0.94 -18.72
N GLY A 180 22.55 1.95 -18.27
CA GLY A 180 22.20 3.38 -18.36
C GLY A 180 22.92 4.16 -19.46
N LYS A 181 23.47 3.49 -20.48
CA LYS A 181 23.91 4.17 -21.70
C LYS A 181 23.07 3.61 -22.84
N HIS A 182 22.11 4.39 -23.32
CA HIS A 182 21.42 4.10 -24.57
C HIS A 182 22.50 4.04 -25.67
N GLN A 183 22.88 2.83 -26.10
CA GLN A 183 23.39 2.68 -27.46
C GLN A 183 22.22 3.00 -28.38
N ASP A 184 22.44 3.87 -29.36
CA ASP A 184 21.45 4.12 -30.38
C ASP A 184 21.02 2.80 -31.02
N ILE A 185 19.70 2.65 -31.18
CA ILE A 185 19.14 1.43 -31.78
C ILE A 185 19.37 1.48 -33.28
N ILE A 186 20.35 0.71 -33.72
CA ILE A 186 20.77 0.60 -35.12
C ILE A 186 20.71 -0.87 -35.57
N ALA A 187 20.84 -1.11 -36.87
CA ALA A 187 20.75 -2.46 -37.44
C ALA A 187 21.64 -3.51 -36.75
N THR A 188 22.81 -3.10 -36.25
CA THR A 188 23.76 -3.99 -35.54
C THR A 188 23.61 -4.01 -34.03
N SER A 189 22.77 -3.14 -33.44
CA SER A 189 22.54 -3.06 -31.99
C SER A 189 21.07 -2.73 -31.71
N HIS A 190 20.24 -3.77 -31.80
CA HIS A 190 18.80 -3.72 -31.51
C HIS A 190 18.39 -4.92 -30.66
N LEU A 191 17.25 -4.78 -29.97
CA LEU A 191 16.70 -5.88 -29.17
C LEU A 191 16.16 -6.95 -30.12
N GLN A 192 16.50 -8.22 -29.85
CA GLN A 192 15.97 -9.32 -30.63
C GLN A 192 14.44 -9.32 -30.54
N SER A 193 13.80 -9.45 -31.70
CA SER A 193 12.36 -9.38 -31.85
C SER A 193 11.86 -10.42 -32.84
N GLU A 194 10.59 -10.81 -32.70
CA GLU A 194 9.92 -11.75 -33.58
C GLU A 194 8.48 -11.30 -33.83
N CYS A 195 8.06 -11.27 -35.10
CA CYS A 195 6.71 -10.93 -35.48
C CYS A 195 5.78 -12.10 -35.18
N ILE A 196 4.75 -11.87 -34.37
CA ILE A 196 3.77 -12.89 -33.95
C ILE A 196 2.38 -12.66 -34.56
N ASP A 197 2.09 -11.45 -35.02
CA ASP A 197 0.83 -11.08 -35.66
C ASP A 197 1.11 -10.04 -36.76
N PRO A 198 1.34 -10.50 -38.01
CA PRO A 198 1.62 -9.61 -39.13
C PRO A 198 0.45 -8.67 -39.48
N GLU A 199 -0.80 -9.11 -39.29
CA GLU A 199 -2.00 -8.35 -39.66
C GLU A 199 -2.19 -7.13 -38.76
N ASN A 200 -1.88 -7.28 -37.48
CA ASN A 200 -1.94 -6.18 -36.50
C ASN A 200 -0.59 -5.55 -36.16
N GLY A 201 0.50 -6.03 -36.78
CA GLY A 201 1.85 -5.55 -36.52
C GLY A 201 2.27 -5.74 -35.07
N VAL A 202 2.00 -6.91 -34.47
CA VAL A 202 2.39 -7.24 -33.09
C VAL A 202 3.65 -8.11 -33.10
N TYR A 203 4.59 -7.74 -32.25
CA TYR A 203 5.91 -8.35 -32.12
C TYR A 203 6.18 -8.72 -30.66
N THR A 204 6.93 -9.79 -30.43
CA THR A 204 7.59 -10.05 -29.15
C THR A 204 9.01 -9.49 -29.20
N VAL A 205 9.44 -8.79 -28.16
CA VAL A 205 10.76 -8.14 -28.09
C VAL A 205 11.42 -8.44 -26.75
N HIS A 206 12.74 -8.65 -26.75
CA HIS A 206 13.51 -8.75 -25.52
C HIS A 206 13.31 -7.52 -24.62
N LYS A 207 13.13 -7.73 -23.32
CA LYS A 207 12.95 -6.61 -22.37
C LYS A 207 14.20 -5.75 -22.24
N SER A 208 15.38 -6.36 -22.33
CA SER A 208 16.69 -5.71 -22.22
C SER A 208 17.74 -6.41 -23.09
N PHE A 209 18.83 -5.70 -23.41
CA PHE A 209 19.98 -6.25 -24.16
C PHE A 209 20.76 -7.31 -23.38
N LEU A 210 20.68 -7.29 -22.05
CA LEU A 210 21.41 -8.18 -21.16
C LEU A 210 20.47 -8.68 -20.05
N GLY A 211 20.62 -9.96 -19.70
CA GLY A 211 19.91 -10.60 -18.58
C GLY A 211 18.77 -11.54 -18.98
N THR A 212 18.31 -12.31 -18.00
CA THR A 212 17.12 -13.19 -18.11
C THR A 212 15.85 -12.35 -18.06
N SER A 213 15.02 -12.40 -19.10
CA SER A 213 13.75 -11.67 -19.12
C SER A 213 12.68 -12.39 -19.93
N VAL A 214 11.44 -12.35 -19.43
CA VAL A 214 10.22 -12.63 -20.20
C VAL A 214 10.12 -11.57 -21.31
N PRO A 215 9.90 -11.96 -22.59
CA PRO A 215 9.70 -11.02 -23.69
C PRO A 215 8.44 -10.18 -23.49
N LEU A 216 8.42 -8.99 -24.08
CA LEU A 216 7.30 -8.05 -24.06
C LEU A 216 6.62 -8.00 -25.42
N HIS A 217 5.32 -7.75 -25.44
CA HIS A 217 4.60 -7.40 -26.65
C HIS A 217 4.79 -5.93 -27.00
N VAL A 218 5.00 -5.65 -28.28
CA VAL A 218 4.89 -4.31 -28.84
C VAL A 218 4.05 -4.36 -30.10
N GLN A 219 3.28 -3.31 -30.33
CA GLN A 219 2.50 -3.13 -31.54
C GLN A 219 3.06 -1.95 -32.32
N ASN A 220 3.41 -2.18 -33.58
CA ASN A 220 3.86 -1.16 -34.51
C ASN A 220 3.11 -1.31 -35.83
N LYS A 221 1.87 -0.82 -35.85
CA LYS A 221 1.01 -0.74 -37.04
C LYS A 221 0.91 0.70 -37.47
N ILE A 222 1.67 1.06 -38.50
CA ILE A 222 1.71 2.43 -39.05
C ILE A 222 0.96 2.55 -40.39
N TRP A 223 0.20 1.52 -40.76
CA TRP A 223 -0.58 1.45 -42.01
C TRP A 223 -2.05 1.11 -41.76
N GLY A 224 -2.90 1.40 -42.76
CA GLY A 224 -4.35 1.18 -42.69
C GLY A 224 -5.10 2.19 -41.83
N GLN A 225 -6.41 1.96 -41.64
CA GLN A 225 -7.28 2.86 -40.85
C GLN A 225 -7.09 2.73 -39.32
N ASN A 226 -6.50 1.62 -38.85
CA ASN A 226 -6.28 1.34 -37.42
C ASN A 226 -4.79 1.39 -37.06
N GLN A 227 -4.15 2.54 -37.31
CA GLN A 227 -2.75 2.74 -36.92
C GLN A 227 -2.62 2.73 -35.39
N ARG A 228 -1.65 1.98 -34.87
CA ARG A 228 -1.39 1.86 -33.44
C ARG A 228 0.09 1.56 -33.19
N VAL A 229 0.73 2.41 -32.39
CA VAL A 229 2.11 2.26 -31.92
C VAL A 229 2.08 2.22 -30.39
N SER A 230 2.49 1.10 -29.81
CA SER A 230 2.31 0.87 -28.36
C SER A 230 3.27 -0.21 -27.84
N CYS A 231 3.74 -0.06 -26.60
CA CYS A 231 4.57 -1.01 -25.87
C CYS A 231 3.82 -1.60 -24.66
N GLU A 232 3.97 -2.88 -24.35
CA GLU A 232 3.36 -3.49 -23.15
C GLU A 232 3.95 -2.93 -21.84
N SER A 233 5.21 -2.48 -21.84
CA SER A 233 5.87 -1.96 -20.63
C SER A 233 5.21 -0.66 -20.14
N ALA A 234 4.73 -0.66 -18.90
CA ALA A 234 4.16 0.52 -18.26
C ALA A 234 5.15 1.70 -18.21
N GLU A 235 6.42 1.44 -17.89
CA GLU A 235 7.48 2.46 -17.88
C GLU A 235 7.70 3.09 -19.26
N CYS A 236 7.66 2.29 -20.33
CA CYS A 236 7.76 2.81 -21.69
C CYS A 236 6.53 3.62 -22.08
N GLN A 237 5.33 3.21 -21.66
CA GLN A 237 4.10 3.97 -21.90
C GLN A 237 4.14 5.32 -21.21
N GLU A 238 4.48 5.37 -19.92
CA GLU A 238 4.61 6.63 -19.17
C GLU A 238 5.64 7.57 -19.82
N THR A 239 6.78 7.02 -20.23
CA THR A 239 7.85 7.77 -20.92
C THR A 239 7.39 8.29 -22.29
N MET A 240 6.67 7.48 -23.07
CA MET A 240 6.12 7.90 -24.36
C MET A 240 5.01 8.93 -24.21
N GLU A 241 4.12 8.77 -23.24
CA GLU A 241 3.05 9.72 -22.95
C GLU A 241 3.62 11.07 -22.53
N LEU A 242 4.63 11.10 -21.66
CA LEU A 242 5.36 12.32 -21.31
C LEU A 242 5.94 13.01 -22.53
N ALA A 243 6.65 12.27 -23.39
CA ALA A 243 7.23 12.83 -24.62
C ALA A 243 6.14 13.37 -25.56
N TRP A 244 5.03 12.65 -25.71
CA TRP A 244 3.92 13.06 -26.58
C TRP A 244 3.13 14.24 -26.04
N GLN A 245 2.94 14.34 -24.72
CA GLN A 245 2.35 15.51 -24.06
C GLN A 245 3.25 16.73 -24.24
N SER A 246 4.55 16.51 -24.14
CA SER A 246 5.58 17.52 -24.39
C SER A 246 5.82 17.76 -25.89
N GLY A 247 4.88 17.47 -26.80
CA GLY A 247 5.04 17.76 -28.23
C GLY A 247 5.98 16.84 -29.04
N PHE A 248 6.77 15.96 -28.41
CA PHE A 248 7.68 15.04 -29.10
C PHE A 248 7.00 13.75 -29.59
N LYS A 249 6.07 13.88 -30.54
CA LYS A 249 5.24 12.76 -31.07
C LYS A 249 6.05 11.64 -31.75
N ALA A 250 7.24 11.95 -32.27
CA ALA A 250 8.10 10.96 -32.92
C ALA A 250 8.87 10.07 -31.92
N TYR A 251 8.78 10.33 -30.61
CA TYR A 251 9.46 9.52 -29.62
C TYR A 251 8.94 8.08 -29.61
N GLN A 252 9.88 7.13 -29.60
CA GLN A 252 9.64 5.70 -29.47
C GLN A 252 10.61 5.11 -28.45
N CYS A 253 10.13 4.19 -27.62
CA CYS A 253 10.99 3.46 -26.70
C CYS A 253 11.97 2.54 -27.44
N ILE A 254 12.99 2.04 -26.74
CA ILE A 254 13.99 1.12 -27.32
C ILE A 254 13.37 -0.15 -27.90
N HIS A 255 12.25 -0.62 -27.33
CA HIS A 255 11.54 -1.81 -27.83
C HIS A 255 10.90 -1.54 -29.20
N LEU A 256 10.22 -0.40 -29.35
CA LEU A 256 9.60 0.00 -30.62
C LEU A 256 10.65 0.33 -31.68
N LYS A 257 11.73 1.02 -31.31
CA LYS A 257 12.86 1.31 -32.22
C LYS A 257 13.57 0.05 -32.74
N SER A 258 13.43 -1.09 -32.05
CA SER A 258 14.02 -2.35 -32.48
C SER A 258 13.18 -3.09 -33.53
N VAL A 259 11.87 -2.83 -33.59
CA VAL A 259 10.93 -3.51 -34.49
C VAL A 259 11.27 -3.38 -35.98
N PRO A 260 11.71 -2.21 -36.51
CA PRO A 260 12.09 -2.09 -37.92
C PRO A 260 13.22 -3.03 -38.36
N TYR A 261 14.01 -3.56 -37.43
CA TYR A 261 15.10 -4.50 -37.70
C TYR A 261 14.67 -5.97 -37.54
N CYS A 262 13.39 -6.23 -37.24
CA CYS A 262 12.86 -7.58 -37.07
C CYS A 262 12.83 -8.33 -38.40
N THR A 263 13.54 -9.46 -38.47
CA THR A 263 13.51 -10.38 -39.63
C THR A 263 12.89 -11.75 -39.30
N SER A 264 12.54 -12.01 -38.04
CA SER A 264 11.97 -13.29 -37.59
C SER A 264 10.45 -13.27 -37.57
N TYR A 265 9.83 -14.36 -38.01
CA TYR A 265 8.38 -14.59 -37.94
C TYR A 265 8.11 -15.87 -37.16
N ALA A 266 7.23 -15.78 -36.17
CA ALA A 266 6.84 -16.93 -35.39
C ALA A 266 5.89 -17.84 -36.19
N SER A 267 6.06 -19.15 -36.04
CA SER A 267 5.14 -20.13 -36.59
C SER A 267 3.87 -20.21 -35.74
N SER A 268 2.71 -20.11 -36.36
CA SER A 268 1.40 -20.32 -35.72
C SER A 268 0.81 -21.66 -36.16
N PRO A 269 0.97 -22.75 -35.37
CA PRO A 269 0.33 -24.02 -35.67
C PRO A 269 -1.19 -23.91 -35.50
N VAL A 270 -1.94 -24.62 -36.36
CA VAL A 270 -3.39 -24.79 -36.18
C VAL A 270 -3.60 -25.76 -35.02
N LEU A 271 -4.27 -25.31 -33.96
CA LEU A 271 -4.55 -26.15 -32.80
C LEU A 271 -5.78 -27.03 -33.08
N LEU A 272 -5.61 -28.36 -32.98
CA LEU A 272 -6.60 -29.35 -33.36
C LEU A 272 -7.48 -29.76 -32.18
N GLU A 273 -8.80 -29.75 -32.38
CA GLU A 273 -9.78 -30.16 -31.36
C GLU A 273 -9.55 -31.62 -30.89
N GLU A 274 -9.07 -32.50 -31.77
CA GLU A 274 -8.73 -33.88 -31.44
C GLU A 274 -7.68 -33.97 -30.33
N THR A 275 -6.65 -33.12 -30.40
CA THR A 275 -5.60 -33.03 -29.37
C THR A 275 -6.17 -32.50 -28.04
N LEU A 276 -7.11 -31.57 -28.10
CA LEU A 276 -7.78 -31.07 -26.90
C LEU A 276 -8.67 -32.15 -26.27
N CYS A 277 -9.35 -32.97 -27.08
CA CYS A 277 -10.10 -34.15 -26.61
C CYS A 277 -9.19 -35.19 -25.93
N GLU A 278 -7.99 -35.42 -26.47
CA GLU A 278 -6.99 -36.30 -25.87
C GLU A 278 -6.50 -35.78 -24.51
N MET A 279 -6.29 -34.46 -24.39
CA MET A 279 -5.91 -33.82 -23.15
C MET A 279 -7.00 -33.92 -22.06
N VAL A 280 -8.28 -33.75 -22.43
CA VAL A 280 -9.41 -33.99 -21.50
C VAL A 280 -9.48 -35.45 -21.08
N SER A 281 -9.34 -36.37 -22.03
CA SER A 281 -9.31 -37.82 -21.75
C SER A 281 -8.14 -38.20 -20.83
N SER A 282 -7.02 -37.47 -20.92
CA SER A 282 -5.83 -37.61 -20.09
C SER A 282 -5.88 -36.77 -18.80
N GLN A 283 -7.06 -36.21 -18.45
CA GLN A 283 -7.32 -35.41 -17.24
C GLN A 283 -6.46 -34.15 -17.09
N TRP A 284 -6.03 -33.53 -18.20
CA TRP A 284 -5.36 -32.23 -18.17
C TRP A 284 -6.35 -31.07 -17.90
N PHE A 285 -7.60 -31.20 -18.37
CA PHE A 285 -8.70 -30.23 -18.23
C PHE A 285 -10.06 -30.95 -18.14
N GLY A 286 -11.10 -30.24 -17.70
CA GLY A 286 -12.50 -30.69 -17.78
C GLY A 286 -13.18 -30.29 -19.10
N GLU A 287 -14.41 -30.77 -19.29
CA GLU A 287 -15.18 -30.52 -20.52
C GLU A 287 -15.59 -29.04 -20.66
N ASP A 288 -15.79 -28.35 -19.53
CA ASP A 288 -16.11 -26.92 -19.50
C ASP A 288 -14.93 -26.08 -20.02
N GLU A 289 -13.68 -26.37 -19.59
CA GLU A 289 -12.51 -25.68 -20.12
C GLU A 289 -12.26 -25.96 -21.59
N LYS A 290 -12.57 -27.18 -22.07
CA LYS A 290 -12.51 -27.51 -23.50
C LYS A 290 -13.46 -26.62 -24.30
N LYS A 291 -14.72 -26.48 -23.85
CA LYS A 291 -15.69 -25.61 -24.51
C LYS A 291 -15.20 -24.16 -24.57
N MET A 292 -14.68 -23.63 -23.46
CA MET A 292 -14.12 -22.28 -23.43
C MET A 292 -12.92 -22.08 -24.37
N CYS A 293 -12.05 -23.09 -24.53
CA CYS A 293 -10.94 -23.03 -25.49
C CYS A 293 -11.42 -22.97 -26.94
N LEU A 294 -12.45 -23.75 -27.29
CA LEU A 294 -13.05 -23.76 -28.63
C LEU A 294 -13.79 -22.46 -28.94
N ASP A 295 -14.53 -21.91 -27.98
CA ASP A 295 -15.18 -20.60 -28.13
C ASP A 295 -14.15 -19.50 -28.42
N LEU A 296 -13.03 -19.51 -27.70
CA LEU A 296 -11.94 -18.54 -27.90
C LEU A 296 -11.17 -18.78 -29.23
N GLN A 297 -11.04 -20.04 -29.67
CA GLN A 297 -10.51 -20.36 -31.00
C GLN A 297 -11.40 -19.78 -32.10
N SER A 298 -12.71 -20.00 -32.03
CA SER A 298 -13.67 -19.48 -33.02
C SER A 298 -13.61 -17.95 -33.10
N LEU A 299 -13.49 -17.27 -31.96
CA LEU A 299 -13.35 -15.82 -31.92
C LEU A 299 -12.02 -15.34 -32.53
N ALA A 300 -10.92 -16.03 -32.28
CA ALA A 300 -9.63 -15.72 -32.90
C ALA A 300 -9.70 -15.88 -34.43
N GLU A 301 -10.30 -16.97 -34.91
CA GLU A 301 -10.49 -17.25 -36.34
C GLU A 301 -11.38 -16.21 -37.02
N GLN A 302 -12.49 -15.80 -36.38
CA GLN A 302 -13.37 -14.74 -36.88
C GLN A 302 -12.62 -13.41 -37.06
N ASN A 303 -11.67 -13.12 -36.17
CA ASN A 303 -10.84 -11.92 -36.24
C ASN A 303 -9.55 -12.11 -37.08
N ARG A 304 -9.33 -13.31 -37.66
CA ARG A 304 -8.13 -13.71 -38.40
C ARG A 304 -6.83 -13.63 -37.60
N LEU A 305 -6.92 -13.86 -36.29
CA LEU A 305 -5.78 -13.76 -35.36
C LEU A 305 -5.28 -15.13 -34.95
N PRO A 306 -3.95 -15.33 -34.79
CA PRO A 306 -3.44 -16.58 -34.27
C PRO A 306 -3.76 -16.71 -32.78
N LEU A 307 -4.43 -17.81 -32.42
CA LEU A 307 -4.90 -18.12 -31.06
C LEU A 307 -3.73 -18.24 -30.07
N SER A 308 -2.65 -18.90 -30.46
CA SER A 308 -1.46 -19.08 -29.62
C SER A 308 -0.21 -19.24 -30.45
N VAL A 309 0.86 -18.53 -30.07
CA VAL A 309 2.12 -18.48 -30.81
C VAL A 309 3.30 -18.71 -29.86
N HIS A 310 4.16 -19.68 -30.16
CA HIS A 310 5.39 -19.89 -29.41
C HIS A 310 6.47 -18.89 -29.85
N SER A 311 6.97 -18.10 -28.90
CA SER A 311 8.00 -17.07 -29.11
C SER A 311 9.39 -17.65 -28.89
N LYS A 312 10.27 -17.51 -29.88
CA LYS A 312 11.70 -17.86 -29.78
C LYS A 312 12.52 -16.79 -29.04
N VAL A 313 11.91 -15.63 -28.84
CA VAL A 313 12.45 -14.48 -28.11
C VAL A 313 12.20 -14.71 -26.61
N GLY A 314 13.27 -14.70 -25.79
CA GLY A 314 13.18 -14.87 -24.35
C GLY A 314 14.38 -15.58 -23.72
N THR A 315 14.65 -15.32 -22.43
CA THR A 315 15.74 -15.97 -21.67
C THR A 315 15.33 -16.25 -20.22
N PRO A 316 15.68 -17.42 -19.65
CA PRO A 316 16.58 -18.46 -20.17
C PRO A 316 15.92 -19.44 -21.16
N GLU A 317 16.70 -20.18 -21.94
CA GLU A 317 16.22 -21.23 -22.88
C GLU A 317 15.44 -22.37 -22.20
N THR A 318 15.63 -22.53 -20.88
CA THR A 318 14.88 -23.46 -20.03
C THR A 318 13.43 -23.04 -19.79
N LYS A 319 13.04 -21.84 -20.25
CA LYS A 319 11.66 -21.39 -20.25
C LYS A 319 11.12 -21.28 -21.68
N LYS A 320 9.88 -21.74 -21.88
CA LYS A 320 9.13 -21.55 -23.13
C LYS A 320 8.12 -20.42 -22.94
N TYR A 321 7.97 -19.58 -23.96
CA TYR A 321 7.14 -18.38 -23.92
C TYR A 321 6.06 -18.47 -25.00
N LEU A 322 4.79 -18.43 -24.61
CA LEU A 322 3.65 -18.52 -25.52
C LEU A 322 2.81 -17.25 -25.43
N SER A 323 2.59 -16.60 -26.56
CA SER A 323 1.69 -15.47 -26.70
C SER A 323 0.29 -15.97 -27.06
N VAL A 324 -0.67 -15.80 -26.16
CA VAL A 324 -2.06 -16.28 -26.32
C VAL A 324 -2.98 -15.09 -26.61
N PHE A 325 -3.92 -15.27 -27.54
CA PHE A 325 -4.93 -14.27 -27.89
C PHE A 325 -5.87 -13.99 -26.72
N GLU A 326 -6.18 -12.71 -26.49
CA GLU A 326 -7.11 -12.25 -25.48
C GLU A 326 -8.03 -11.19 -26.09
N PRO A 327 -9.34 -11.45 -26.24
CA PRO A 327 -10.26 -10.57 -26.94
C PRO A 327 -10.55 -9.28 -26.16
N THR A 328 -10.40 -9.29 -24.84
CA THR A 328 -10.68 -8.14 -23.98
C THR A 328 -9.42 -7.36 -23.65
N VAL A 329 -9.46 -6.03 -23.84
CA VAL A 329 -8.34 -5.17 -23.43
C VAL A 329 -8.41 -4.95 -21.91
N SER A 330 -7.48 -5.55 -21.20
CA SER A 330 -7.31 -5.46 -19.75
C SER A 330 -5.97 -4.81 -19.37
N ASP A 331 -5.78 -4.57 -18.07
CA ASP A 331 -4.52 -4.09 -17.48
C ASP A 331 -3.34 -5.04 -17.73
N TYR A 332 -3.61 -6.36 -17.76
CA TYR A 332 -2.65 -7.42 -18.08
C TYR A 332 -2.61 -7.83 -19.56
N SER A 333 -3.54 -7.34 -20.40
CA SER A 333 -3.63 -7.61 -21.85
C SER A 333 -3.91 -6.31 -22.63
N ARG A 334 -2.92 -5.43 -22.69
CA ARG A 334 -3.08 -4.10 -23.32
C ARG A 334 -3.14 -4.14 -24.85
N LEU A 335 -2.56 -5.19 -25.44
CA LEU A 335 -2.42 -5.38 -26.89
C LEU A 335 -3.26 -6.55 -27.41
N GLY A 336 -4.23 -7.04 -26.62
CA GLY A 336 -5.10 -8.16 -26.99
C GLY A 336 -4.40 -9.52 -27.01
N ARG A 337 -3.28 -9.63 -26.26
CA ARG A 337 -2.47 -10.84 -26.11
C ARG A 337 -1.86 -10.89 -24.71
N VAL A 338 -1.70 -12.11 -24.19
CA VAL A 338 -1.10 -12.40 -22.88
C VAL A 338 0.09 -13.33 -23.05
N MET A 339 1.20 -13.02 -22.37
CA MET A 339 2.40 -13.88 -22.38
C MET A 339 2.30 -14.93 -21.26
N VAL A 340 2.32 -16.20 -21.63
CA VAL A 340 2.38 -17.34 -20.72
C VAL A 340 3.80 -17.92 -20.77
N SER A 341 4.41 -18.15 -19.61
CA SER A 341 5.73 -18.80 -19.54
C SER A 341 5.67 -20.15 -18.84
N PHE A 342 6.33 -21.14 -19.43
CA PHE A 342 6.46 -22.50 -18.90
C PHE A 342 7.93 -22.79 -18.57
N ASP A 343 8.21 -23.15 -17.32
CA ASP A 343 9.55 -23.53 -16.86
C ASP A 343 9.71 -25.06 -16.97
N THR A 344 10.55 -25.52 -17.90
CA THR A 344 10.71 -26.96 -18.17
C THR A 344 11.46 -27.69 -17.06
N GLU A 345 12.21 -26.97 -16.20
CA GLU A 345 12.93 -27.59 -15.08
C GLU A 345 12.05 -27.75 -13.85
N LYS A 346 11.14 -26.79 -13.62
CA LYS A 346 10.26 -26.75 -12.44
C LYS A 346 8.85 -27.24 -12.69
N ASP A 347 8.50 -27.48 -13.95
CA ASP A 347 7.14 -27.83 -14.39
C ASP A 347 6.09 -26.82 -13.88
N SER A 348 6.43 -25.53 -13.96
CA SER A 348 5.62 -24.43 -13.43
C SER A 348 5.15 -23.49 -14.53
N TRP A 349 3.89 -23.05 -14.44
CA TRP A 349 3.23 -22.17 -15.40
C TRP A 349 2.94 -20.80 -14.81
N ASP A 350 3.48 -19.76 -15.44
CA ASP A 350 3.28 -18.36 -15.05
C ASP A 350 2.43 -17.65 -16.12
N CYS A 351 1.39 -16.92 -15.69
CA CYS A 351 0.56 -16.08 -16.56
C CYS A 351 0.21 -14.79 -15.83
N SER A 352 0.21 -13.64 -16.50
CA SER A 352 -0.08 -12.34 -15.86
C SER A 352 -1.53 -12.17 -15.38
N CYS A 353 -2.47 -13.00 -15.85
CA CYS A 353 -3.89 -12.90 -15.48
C CYS A 353 -4.26 -13.63 -14.17
N ALA A 354 -3.39 -14.51 -13.65
CA ALA A 354 -3.69 -15.39 -12.53
C ALA A 354 -2.42 -15.71 -11.73
N GLU A 355 -2.56 -15.95 -10.42
CA GLU A 355 -1.44 -16.39 -9.59
C GLU A 355 -0.84 -17.71 -10.12
N THR A 356 0.40 -18.00 -9.72
CA THR A 356 1.18 -19.15 -10.23
C THR A 356 0.45 -20.48 -10.16
N LYS A 357 -0.42 -20.64 -9.15
CA LYS A 357 -1.06 -21.90 -8.79
C LYS A 357 -2.52 -22.05 -9.24
N THR A 358 -3.18 -20.97 -9.66
CA THR A 358 -4.53 -21.03 -10.21
C THR A 358 -4.49 -21.31 -11.72
N SER A 359 -5.35 -22.23 -12.19
CA SER A 359 -5.55 -22.46 -13.63
C SER A 359 -6.29 -21.28 -14.25
N CYS A 360 -5.96 -20.95 -15.50
CA CYS A 360 -6.66 -19.93 -16.28
C CYS A 360 -6.73 -20.37 -17.73
N LEU A 361 -7.68 -19.81 -18.50
CA LEU A 361 -7.89 -20.17 -19.90
C LEU A 361 -6.62 -19.99 -20.76
N HIS A 362 -5.82 -18.94 -20.49
CA HIS A 362 -4.54 -18.74 -21.20
C HIS A 362 -3.52 -19.86 -20.92
N LYS A 363 -3.44 -20.34 -19.67
CA LYS A 363 -2.60 -21.51 -19.33
C LYS A 363 -3.13 -22.77 -20.00
N CYS A 364 -4.45 -22.94 -20.13
CA CYS A 364 -5.05 -24.08 -20.84
C CYS A 364 -4.67 -24.09 -22.33
N ILE A 365 -4.81 -22.96 -23.02
CA ILE A 365 -4.44 -22.83 -24.44
C ILE A 365 -2.93 -22.99 -24.64
N ALA A 366 -2.10 -22.44 -23.75
CA ALA A 366 -0.65 -22.59 -23.84
C ALA A 366 -0.20 -24.05 -23.63
N LYS A 367 -0.85 -24.77 -22.70
CA LYS A 367 -0.68 -26.22 -22.51
C LYS A 367 -1.12 -27.00 -23.74
N TRP A 368 -2.26 -26.67 -24.34
CA TRP A 368 -2.73 -27.30 -25.59
C TRP A 368 -1.73 -27.10 -26.73
N HIS A 369 -1.21 -25.89 -26.89
CA HIS A 369 -0.17 -25.59 -27.87
C HIS A 369 1.11 -26.42 -27.63
N LEU A 370 1.63 -26.46 -26.41
CA LEU A 370 2.83 -27.25 -26.10
C LEU A 370 2.58 -28.76 -26.20
N PHE A 371 1.41 -29.25 -25.81
CA PHE A 371 1.05 -30.66 -25.94
C PHE A 371 1.03 -31.10 -27.40
N GLN A 372 0.54 -30.25 -28.31
CA GLN A 372 0.52 -30.55 -29.74
C GLN A 372 1.91 -30.44 -30.40
N THR A 373 2.75 -29.52 -29.94
CA THR A 373 4.01 -29.16 -30.64
C THR A 373 5.27 -29.75 -30.03
N HIS A 374 5.29 -30.00 -28.72
CA HIS A 374 6.45 -30.43 -27.94
C HIS A 374 6.00 -31.32 -26.76
N HIS A 375 5.21 -32.36 -27.05
CA HIS A 375 4.64 -33.28 -26.07
C HIS A 375 5.70 -33.86 -25.12
N GLU A 376 6.93 -34.07 -25.60
CA GLU A 376 8.08 -34.58 -24.84
C GLU A 376 8.56 -33.67 -23.68
N LEU A 377 8.19 -32.38 -23.69
CA LEU A 377 8.56 -31.43 -22.63
C LEU A 377 7.63 -31.47 -21.41
N LEU A 378 6.51 -32.19 -21.51
CA LEU A 378 5.46 -32.23 -20.50
C LEU A 378 5.63 -33.47 -19.61
N GLY A 379 6.07 -33.26 -18.37
CA GLY A 379 6.26 -34.32 -17.38
C GLY A 379 4.93 -34.85 -16.80
N LYS A 380 4.86 -36.15 -16.50
CA LYS A 380 3.73 -36.76 -15.75
C LYS A 380 3.69 -36.20 -14.32
N VAL A 381 2.69 -35.36 -14.02
CA VAL A 381 2.46 -34.73 -12.72
C VAL A 381 1.82 -35.69 -11.71
N ARG A 382 2.27 -35.66 -10.45
CA ARG A 382 1.51 -36.13 -9.27
C ARG A 382 1.02 -34.92 -8.48
N SER A 383 -0.25 -34.95 -8.09
CA SER A 383 -0.95 -33.92 -7.33
C SER A 383 -0.44 -33.79 -5.88
N THR A 384 -0.49 -32.58 -5.32
CA THR A 384 -1.36 -32.26 -4.17
C THR A 384 -1.23 -30.79 -3.76
N GLU A 385 -2.38 -30.12 -3.75
CA GLU A 385 -2.96 -29.25 -2.72
C GLU A 385 -2.18 -28.03 -2.17
N GLU A 386 -2.87 -26.89 -2.30
CA GLU A 386 -2.56 -25.61 -1.69
C GLU A 386 -3.05 -25.48 -0.25
N VAL A 387 -2.42 -24.52 0.42
CA VAL A 387 -2.62 -24.07 1.79
C VAL A 387 -3.63 -22.92 1.79
N GLU A 388 -4.67 -23.02 2.61
CA GLU A 388 -5.50 -21.88 3.04
C GLU A 388 -4.74 -20.96 4.01
N TRP A 389 -4.93 -19.65 3.86
CA TRP A 389 -4.79 -18.66 4.93
C TRP A 389 -6.18 -18.18 5.32
N PRO A 390 -6.45 -17.96 6.62
CA PRO A 390 -6.85 -16.60 6.98
C PRO A 390 -6.11 -16.04 8.19
N SER A 391 -6.10 -14.70 8.24
CA SER A 391 -5.49 -13.86 9.28
C SER A 391 -6.48 -13.61 10.45
N PRO A 392 -6.26 -12.66 11.38
CA PRO A 392 -6.19 -12.91 12.82
C PRO A 392 -7.44 -12.43 13.58
N SER A 393 -7.77 -13.07 14.70
CA SER A 393 -8.77 -12.56 15.64
C SER A 393 -8.14 -12.03 16.92
N SER A 394 -8.55 -10.81 17.31
CA SER A 394 -8.97 -10.33 18.66
C SER A 394 -8.05 -10.64 19.87
N THR A 395 -7.76 -9.76 20.84
CA THR A 395 -8.61 -8.88 21.67
C THR A 395 -7.70 -8.32 22.79
N MET A 396 -8.01 -7.11 23.26
CA MET A 396 -8.03 -6.55 24.65
C MET A 396 -6.90 -6.91 25.64
N ASP A 397 -6.31 -5.96 26.38
CA ASP A 397 -6.93 -5.25 27.51
C ASP A 397 -5.90 -4.29 28.18
N LYS A 398 -6.47 -3.25 28.80
CA LYS A 398 -6.14 -2.48 30.00
C LYS A 398 -4.71 -2.45 30.57
N ASP A 399 -4.26 -1.24 30.90
CA ASP A 399 -3.93 -0.85 32.29
C ASP A 399 -4.00 0.68 32.43
N SER A 400 -4.77 1.16 33.40
CA SER A 400 -4.83 2.56 33.84
C SER A 400 -4.43 2.59 35.31
N HIS A 401 -3.34 3.28 35.63
CA HIS A 401 -2.91 3.56 36.99
C HIS A 401 -3.09 5.05 37.29
N ASP A 402 -3.55 5.29 38.53
CA ASP A 402 -3.91 6.56 39.13
C ASP A 402 -2.78 7.59 39.12
N GLU A 403 -3.14 8.83 38.77
CA GLU A 403 -2.30 10.01 38.99
C GLU A 403 -2.61 10.60 40.38
N VAL A 404 -1.54 10.78 41.15
CA VAL A 404 -1.53 11.58 42.39
C VAL A 404 -1.20 13.02 42.02
N GLY A 405 -2.10 13.94 42.37
CA GLY A 405 -1.92 15.37 42.15
C GLY A 405 -0.84 16.00 43.03
N VAL A 406 -0.18 17.02 42.49
CA VAL A 406 0.54 18.03 43.25
C VAL A 406 0.19 19.41 42.67
N ASP A 407 -0.19 20.29 43.57
CA ASP A 407 -0.52 21.71 43.41
C ASP A 407 0.76 22.55 43.35
N ASP A 408 0.88 23.50 42.40
CA ASP A 408 0.94 24.95 42.68
C ASP A 408 1.04 25.74 41.35
N ASN A 409 0.38 26.91 41.33
CA ASN A 409 0.02 27.70 40.16
C ASN A 409 1.15 28.62 39.67
N GLN A 410 1.50 28.54 38.38
CA GLN A 410 1.81 29.72 37.53
C GLN A 410 2.01 29.42 36.03
N TYR A 411 2.30 28.18 35.62
CA TYR A 411 2.50 27.79 34.21
C TYR A 411 2.28 26.26 34.02
N PRO A 412 1.68 25.76 32.93
CA PRO A 412 1.09 26.51 31.83
C PRO A 412 -0.09 27.38 32.29
N PRO A 413 -0.34 28.52 31.62
CA PRO A 413 -1.43 29.41 32.01
C PRO A 413 -2.78 28.70 31.86
N LYS A 414 -3.65 28.78 32.88
CA LYS A 414 -5.01 28.24 32.82
C LYS A 414 -5.97 29.12 32.02
N HIS A 415 -5.59 30.36 31.72
CA HIS A 415 -6.43 31.32 31.02
C HIS A 415 -6.47 31.04 29.51
N GLU A 416 -7.67 30.82 28.99
CA GLU A 416 -7.92 30.37 27.62
C GLU A 416 -7.30 31.30 26.56
N GLU A 417 -7.45 32.61 26.71
CA GLU A 417 -6.92 33.60 25.75
C GLU A 417 -5.39 33.61 25.70
N THR A 418 -4.73 33.34 26.83
CA THR A 418 -3.27 33.21 26.87
C THR A 418 -2.81 31.97 26.11
N ILE A 419 -3.49 30.83 26.30
CA ILE A 419 -3.20 29.59 25.55
C ILE A 419 -3.41 29.82 24.05
N LYS A 420 -4.53 30.45 23.66
CA LYS A 420 -4.79 30.78 22.25
C LYS A 420 -3.66 31.62 21.65
N GLY A 421 -3.21 32.65 22.35
CA GLY A 421 -2.08 33.48 21.94
C GLY A 421 -0.79 32.69 21.77
N MET A 422 -0.48 31.78 22.70
CA MET A 422 0.70 30.90 22.62
C MET A 422 0.64 29.93 21.43
N VAL A 423 -0.51 29.28 21.21
CA VAL A 423 -0.71 28.35 20.08
C VAL A 423 -0.58 29.09 18.74
N GLN A 424 -1.22 30.25 18.60
CA GLN A 424 -1.10 31.10 17.41
C GLN A 424 0.35 31.57 17.19
N TYR A 425 1.06 31.92 18.27
CA TYR A 425 2.47 32.26 18.20
C TYR A 425 3.32 31.12 17.65
N LEU A 426 3.16 29.89 18.19
CA LEU A 426 3.89 28.72 17.74
C LEU A 426 3.60 28.42 16.26
N LEU A 427 2.33 28.38 15.87
CA LEU A 427 1.93 28.09 14.50
C LEU A 427 2.46 29.12 13.50
N LYS A 428 2.56 30.39 13.89
CA LYS A 428 3.05 31.47 13.02
C LYS A 428 4.58 31.53 12.94
N ASN A 429 5.29 31.35 14.06
CA ASN A 429 6.71 31.71 14.18
C ASN A 429 7.66 30.52 14.40
N LYS A 430 7.15 29.35 14.80
CA LYS A 430 7.96 28.17 15.15
C LYS A 430 7.78 26.97 14.21
N LYS A 431 7.33 27.22 12.96
CA LYS A 431 7.19 26.16 11.96
C LYS A 431 8.53 25.53 11.58
N LEU A 432 8.50 24.22 11.36
CA LEU A 432 9.59 23.44 10.81
C LEU A 432 9.46 23.39 9.28
N PRO A 433 10.57 23.27 8.52
CA PRO A 433 10.49 23.07 7.07
C PRO A 433 9.86 21.71 6.74
N ALA A 434 9.10 21.63 5.63
CA ALA A 434 8.48 20.38 5.16
C ALA A 434 9.52 19.26 4.96
N VAL A 435 10.69 19.62 4.43
CA VAL A 435 11.85 18.74 4.28
C VAL A 435 12.92 19.15 5.27
N LEU A 436 13.17 18.30 6.26
CA LEU A 436 14.22 18.52 7.24
C LEU A 436 15.62 18.32 6.62
N PRO A 437 16.63 19.11 7.04
CA PRO A 437 18.03 18.93 6.67
C PRO A 437 18.55 17.50 6.89
N GLU A 438 19.51 17.07 6.06
CA GLU A 438 20.00 15.67 6.07
C GLU A 438 20.55 15.22 7.42
N GLN A 439 21.18 16.14 8.16
CA GLN A 439 21.75 15.89 9.49
C GLN A 439 20.72 15.40 10.52
N PHE A 440 19.43 15.69 10.34
CA PHE A 440 18.36 15.25 11.25
C PHE A 440 17.63 14.00 10.76
N ARG A 441 18.00 13.42 9.61
CA ARG A 441 17.28 12.29 9.01
C ARG A 441 17.54 10.96 9.70
N LEU A 442 18.75 10.77 10.23
CA LEU A 442 19.18 9.50 10.81
C LEU A 442 19.44 9.65 12.31
N PRO A 443 19.10 8.62 13.11
CA PRO A 443 19.47 8.62 14.52
C PRO A 443 20.98 8.60 14.66
N SER A 444 21.53 9.37 15.60
CA SER A 444 22.93 9.31 15.99
C SER A 444 23.04 9.18 17.51
N ILE A 445 23.75 8.14 17.95
CA ILE A 445 23.98 7.85 19.37
C ILE A 445 24.94 8.89 20.00
N GLU A 446 25.78 9.53 19.18
CA GLU A 446 26.75 10.53 19.63
C GLU A 446 26.15 11.94 19.74
N THR A 447 24.87 12.12 19.40
CA THR A 447 24.21 13.42 19.47
C THR A 447 24.13 13.88 20.92
N GLN A 448 24.75 15.03 21.20
CA GLN A 448 24.64 15.69 22.50
C GLN A 448 23.53 16.74 22.42
N TYR A 449 22.59 16.67 23.35
CA TYR A 449 21.50 17.64 23.45
C TYR A 449 21.77 18.66 24.56
N PRO A 450 21.38 19.93 24.40
CA PRO A 450 21.48 20.92 25.46
C PRO A 450 20.65 20.51 26.68
N LYS A 451 21.23 20.67 27.88
CA LYS A 451 20.55 20.35 29.15
C LYS A 451 19.67 21.49 29.67
N HIS A 452 19.86 22.71 29.17
CA HIS A 452 19.09 23.90 29.54
C HIS A 452 18.43 24.46 28.28
N LEU A 453 17.13 24.23 28.16
CA LEU A 453 16.33 24.57 26.99
C LEU A 453 15.58 25.87 27.26
N ILE A 454 16.15 26.97 26.78
CA ILE A 454 15.67 28.34 27.01
C ILE A 454 15.13 28.91 25.69
N PRO A 455 13.94 29.52 25.68
CA PRO A 455 13.40 30.18 24.48
C PRO A 455 14.33 31.30 23.97
N GLU A 456 14.55 31.38 22.65
CA GLU A 456 15.42 32.38 22.02
C GLU A 456 14.85 33.80 22.08
N GLU A 457 13.54 33.96 22.26
CA GLU A 457 12.89 35.28 22.24
C GLU A 457 13.42 36.18 23.34
N MET A 458 13.77 37.42 22.95
CA MET A 458 14.17 38.48 23.89
C MET A 458 13.12 39.58 24.02
N MET A 459 12.28 39.75 22.99
CA MET A 459 11.25 40.77 22.89
C MET A 459 9.91 40.12 22.59
N CYS A 460 8.84 40.66 23.17
CA CYS A 460 7.48 40.22 22.93
C CYS A 460 7.10 40.42 21.45
N GLN A 461 6.50 39.38 20.87
CA GLN A 461 6.04 39.33 19.49
C GLN A 461 4.54 39.67 19.33
N HIS A 462 3.82 39.89 20.45
CA HIS A 462 2.42 40.30 20.45
C HIS A 462 2.23 41.80 20.71
N CYS A 463 3.07 42.40 21.56
CA CYS A 463 2.97 43.82 21.87
C CYS A 463 3.49 44.66 20.68
N PRO A 464 2.75 45.67 20.21
CA PRO A 464 3.19 46.56 19.12
C PRO A 464 4.52 47.28 19.40
N GLN A 465 4.86 47.47 20.68
CA GLN A 465 6.09 48.13 21.11
C GLN A 465 7.27 47.17 21.34
N HIS A 466 7.14 45.88 21.02
CA HIS A 466 8.20 44.87 21.21
C HIS A 466 8.87 44.91 22.59
N VAL A 467 8.05 44.77 23.63
CA VAL A 467 8.46 44.87 25.03
C VAL A 467 9.48 43.79 25.41
N PRO A 468 10.56 44.10 26.16
CA PRO A 468 11.49 43.09 26.67
C PRO A 468 10.79 42.01 27.51
N LEU A 469 11.15 40.76 27.29
CA LEU A 469 10.63 39.62 28.07
C LEU A 469 11.34 39.50 29.42
N SER A 470 10.71 38.76 30.34
CA SER A 470 11.32 38.41 31.62
C SER A 470 12.61 37.62 31.46
N ASP A 471 13.41 37.58 32.52
CA ASP A 471 14.46 36.56 32.64
C ASP A 471 13.86 35.14 32.53
N PRO A 472 14.62 34.14 32.07
CA PRO A 472 14.15 32.76 31.97
C PRO A 472 13.67 32.21 33.32
N VAL A 473 12.41 31.78 33.36
CA VAL A 473 11.79 31.11 34.51
C VAL A 473 11.83 29.61 34.29
N LEU A 474 12.37 28.86 35.24
CA LEU A 474 12.43 27.40 35.18
C LEU A 474 11.02 26.80 35.27
N ILE A 475 10.65 25.96 34.30
CA ILE A 475 9.38 25.20 34.31
C ILE A 475 9.59 23.89 35.06
N THR A 476 10.57 23.10 34.62
CA THR A 476 10.93 21.81 35.23
C THR A 476 12.38 21.49 34.93
N ASN A 477 13.05 20.76 35.83
CA ASN A 477 14.37 20.16 35.62
C ASN A 477 14.31 18.65 35.37
N LYS A 478 13.10 18.10 35.18
CA LYS A 478 12.84 16.67 34.99
C LYS A 478 12.29 16.35 33.60
N ALA A 479 12.48 17.25 32.64
CA ALA A 479 12.05 16.99 31.27
C ALA A 479 12.84 15.83 30.67
N LYS A 480 12.20 15.11 29.75
CA LYS A 480 12.75 13.94 29.08
C LYS A 480 12.80 14.17 27.58
N ILE A 481 13.94 13.89 26.96
CA ILE A 481 14.08 13.84 25.50
C ILE A 481 14.00 12.37 25.08
N LEU A 482 12.99 12.06 24.28
CA LEU A 482 12.79 10.74 23.69
C LEU A 482 13.58 10.66 22.39
N THR A 483 14.43 9.64 22.27
CA THR A 483 15.17 9.35 21.03
C THR A 483 14.85 7.96 20.51
N ASN A 484 15.43 7.56 19.38
CA ASN A 484 15.30 6.18 18.89
C ASN A 484 16.10 5.14 19.70
N SER A 485 16.99 5.56 20.61
CA SER A 485 18.00 4.68 21.21
C SER A 485 18.07 4.74 22.73
N HIS A 486 17.60 5.82 23.35
CA HIS A 486 17.58 6.02 24.79
C HIS A 486 16.69 7.22 25.15
N ILE A 487 16.45 7.43 26.44
CA ILE A 487 15.80 8.62 26.97
C ILE A 487 16.87 9.47 27.66
N VAL A 488 16.95 10.75 27.31
CA VAL A 488 17.78 11.72 28.04
C VAL A 488 16.95 12.30 29.17
N GLU A 489 17.40 12.14 30.39
CA GLU A 489 16.74 12.63 31.60
C GLU A 489 17.44 13.87 32.15
N ASP A 490 16.84 14.48 33.18
CA ASP A 490 17.36 15.66 33.90
C ASP A 490 17.57 16.89 33.00
N VAL A 491 16.69 17.07 32.01
CA VAL A 491 16.69 18.24 31.13
C VAL A 491 15.85 19.36 31.76
N SER A 492 16.39 20.57 31.75
CA SER A 492 15.73 21.77 32.26
C SER A 492 15.06 22.55 31.15
N THR A 493 13.75 22.79 31.26
CA THR A 493 12.98 23.63 30.34
C THR A 493 12.58 24.94 31.02
N TYR A 494 12.60 26.02 30.24
CA TYR A 494 12.33 27.37 30.74
C TYR A 494 11.27 28.06 29.89
N CYS A 495 10.57 29.02 30.48
CA CYS A 495 9.73 29.99 29.77
C CYS A 495 10.20 31.43 30.04
N LYS A 496 9.77 32.35 29.19
CA LYS A 496 9.87 33.80 29.41
C LYS A 496 8.47 34.40 29.30
N SER A 497 8.15 35.42 30.09
CA SER A 497 6.83 36.06 30.06
C SER A 497 6.92 37.53 29.68
N CYS A 498 5.87 38.03 29.03
CA CYS A 498 5.70 39.46 28.77
C CYS A 498 4.91 40.08 29.92
N HIS A 499 5.48 41.06 30.61
CA HIS A 499 4.81 41.74 31.72
C HIS A 499 3.63 42.63 31.28
N GLN A 500 3.57 43.04 30.01
CA GLN A 500 2.51 43.91 29.49
C GLN A 500 1.27 43.12 29.03
N CYS A 501 1.45 42.06 28.23
CA CYS A 501 0.32 41.27 27.69
C CYS A 501 0.12 39.92 28.38
N GLY A 502 1.01 39.50 29.28
CA GLY A 502 0.91 38.24 30.00
C GLY A 502 1.20 36.98 29.17
N THR A 503 1.64 37.11 27.90
CA THR A 503 1.98 35.96 27.06
C THR A 503 3.29 35.31 27.50
N PHE A 504 3.34 33.98 27.39
CA PHE A 504 4.53 33.18 27.67
C PHE A 504 5.16 32.66 26.37
N TYR A 505 6.48 32.55 26.39
CA TYR A 505 7.32 31.97 25.33
C TYR A 505 8.02 30.75 25.91
N ARG A 506 7.92 29.60 25.23
CA ARG A 506 8.59 28.36 25.62
C ARG A 506 9.60 27.94 24.56
N TYR A 507 10.57 27.12 24.97
CA TYR A 507 11.53 26.55 24.05
C TYR A 507 10.84 25.75 22.93
N GLN A 508 11.15 26.07 21.67
CA GLN A 508 10.64 25.36 20.49
C GLN A 508 11.67 25.37 19.35
N GLU A 509 12.96 25.35 19.65
CA GLU A 509 14.03 25.54 18.66
C GLU A 509 14.39 24.24 17.92
N TRP A 510 13.68 23.97 16.83
CA TRP A 510 13.88 22.74 16.05
C TRP A 510 15.29 22.60 15.46
N LYS A 511 16.02 23.71 15.28
CA LYS A 511 17.39 23.71 14.75
C LYS A 511 18.38 22.96 15.65
N GLU A 512 18.05 22.76 16.92
CA GLU A 512 18.83 21.94 17.85
C GLU A 512 18.50 20.44 17.76
N GLY A 513 17.67 20.04 16.78
CA GLY A 513 17.29 18.64 16.57
C GLY A 513 16.21 18.15 17.53
N LEU A 514 15.53 19.06 18.23
CA LEU A 514 14.51 18.75 19.24
C LEU A 514 13.15 19.33 18.87
N HIS A 515 12.10 18.61 19.24
CA HIS A 515 10.74 19.06 19.17
C HIS A 515 10.10 19.01 20.56
N ASN A 516 9.77 20.18 21.11
CA ASN A 516 9.10 20.28 22.39
C ASN A 516 7.59 20.05 22.22
N PHE A 517 7.04 19.04 22.90
CA PHE A 517 5.60 18.79 22.91
C PHE A 517 4.90 19.57 24.04
N ASN A 518 5.31 19.33 25.29
CA ASN A 518 4.60 19.85 26.46
C ASN A 518 5.51 20.30 27.60
N ASP A 519 6.76 20.71 27.32
CA ASP A 519 7.79 21.13 28.27
C ASP A 519 8.34 20.03 29.19
N TRP A 520 7.66 18.90 29.30
CA TRP A 520 8.09 17.71 30.03
C TRP A 520 8.61 16.61 29.11
N ILE A 521 7.97 16.46 27.93
CA ILE A 521 8.33 15.49 26.92
C ILE A 521 8.76 16.24 25.66
N LEU A 522 9.97 15.93 25.20
CA LEU A 522 10.51 16.38 23.93
C LEU A 522 10.86 15.17 23.09
N LEU A 523 10.70 15.28 21.78
CA LEU A 523 11.07 14.24 20.82
C LEU A 523 12.26 14.74 20.01
N ASP A 524 13.27 13.90 19.79
CA ASP A 524 14.28 14.22 18.79
C ASP A 524 13.67 14.12 17.38
N LEU A 525 14.15 14.96 16.45
CA LEU A 525 13.65 14.97 15.07
C LEU A 525 13.81 13.61 14.37
N PRO A 526 14.91 12.84 14.59
CA PRO A 526 15.01 11.49 14.08
C PRO A 526 13.87 10.56 14.56
N LEU A 527 13.43 10.61 15.83
CA LEU A 527 12.31 9.79 16.32
C LEU A 527 11.00 10.21 15.65
N CYS A 528 10.75 11.51 15.49
CA CYS A 528 9.59 12.00 14.75
C CYS A 528 9.55 11.42 13.33
N LEU A 529 10.70 11.40 12.63
CA LEU A 529 10.81 10.82 11.29
C LEU A 529 10.67 9.29 11.30
N THR A 530 11.18 8.60 12.31
CA THR A 530 10.94 7.16 12.50
C THR A 530 9.45 6.87 12.63
N ILE A 531 8.74 7.60 13.50
CA ILE A 531 7.29 7.43 13.70
C ILE A 531 6.55 7.69 12.39
N ARG A 532 6.87 8.78 11.67
CA ARG A 532 6.31 9.08 10.34
C ARG A 532 6.47 7.92 9.37
N ASN A 533 7.68 7.38 9.26
CA ASN A 533 7.98 6.27 8.37
C ASN A 533 7.26 4.97 8.78
N MET A 534 7.16 4.71 10.08
CA MET A 534 6.44 3.55 10.61
C MET A 534 4.94 3.62 10.31
N LEU A 535 4.33 4.81 10.40
CA LEU A 535 2.94 5.03 10.00
C LEU A 535 2.73 4.80 8.50
N GLN A 536 3.69 5.18 7.65
CA GLN A 536 3.64 4.91 6.20
C GLN A 536 3.69 3.42 5.85
N VAL A 537 4.30 2.59 6.72
CA VAL A 537 4.29 1.12 6.60
C VAL A 537 3.22 0.46 7.48
N HIS A 538 2.18 1.21 7.87
CA HIS A 538 1.00 0.73 8.58
C HIS A 538 1.26 0.24 10.03
N THR A 539 2.27 0.81 10.69
CA THR A 539 2.62 0.50 12.07
C THR A 539 2.20 1.64 13.00
N ALA A 540 1.34 1.34 13.97
CA ALA A 540 0.85 2.30 14.96
C ALA A 540 1.96 2.75 15.92
N VAL A 541 1.82 3.95 16.47
CA VAL A 541 2.79 4.51 17.44
C VAL A 541 2.95 3.61 18.68
N SER A 542 1.88 2.93 19.13
CA SER A 542 1.98 1.96 20.23
C SER A 542 2.94 0.82 19.95
N ARG A 543 3.02 0.35 18.71
CA ARG A 543 4.01 -0.67 18.28
C ARG A 543 5.40 -0.09 18.17
N VAL A 544 5.53 1.18 17.83
CA VAL A 544 6.83 1.89 17.82
C VAL A 544 7.35 2.01 19.24
N VAL A 545 6.51 2.42 20.19
CA VAL A 545 6.88 2.50 21.61
C VAL A 545 7.27 1.13 22.16
N GLU A 546 6.44 0.09 21.95
CA GLU A 546 6.77 -1.30 22.32
C GLU A 546 8.14 -1.73 21.73
N TYR A 547 8.39 -1.40 20.47
CA TYR A 547 9.67 -1.68 19.81
C TYR A 547 10.85 -0.96 20.47
N LEU A 548 10.69 0.33 20.81
CA LEU A 548 11.73 1.13 21.47
C LEU A 548 12.03 0.59 22.87
N GLU A 549 11.01 0.24 23.65
CA GLU A 549 11.17 -0.34 24.99
C GLU A 549 11.92 -1.67 24.94
N LEU A 550 11.52 -2.56 24.02
CA LEU A 550 12.19 -3.85 23.82
C LEU A 550 13.65 -3.70 23.36
N THR A 551 13.95 -2.66 22.58
CA THR A 551 15.28 -2.44 22.02
C THR A 551 16.23 -1.79 23.02
N THR A 552 15.73 -0.83 23.79
CA THR A 552 16.52 -0.02 24.73
C THR A 552 16.55 -0.60 26.14
N GLY A 553 15.57 -1.43 26.50
CA GLY A 553 15.36 -1.90 27.87
C GLY A 553 14.84 -0.83 28.84
N VAL A 554 14.45 0.34 28.32
CA VAL A 554 13.93 1.47 29.09
C VAL A 554 12.44 1.61 28.85
N GLN A 555 11.68 1.96 29.88
CA GLN A 555 10.26 2.24 29.76
C GLN A 555 10.04 3.63 29.15
N TYR A 556 9.31 3.70 28.04
CA TYR A 556 8.97 4.95 27.37
C TYR A 556 7.64 5.50 27.92
N PRO A 557 7.35 6.80 27.71
CA PRO A 557 6.04 7.35 28.03
C PRO A 557 4.91 6.59 27.31
N PRO A 558 3.67 6.67 27.83
CA PRO A 558 2.51 6.03 27.20
C PRO A 558 2.42 6.34 25.71
N ALA A 559 2.02 5.34 24.92
CA ALA A 559 1.94 5.44 23.47
C ALA A 559 1.09 6.62 22.98
N ASP A 560 0.04 6.96 23.74
CA ASP A 560 -0.83 8.09 23.46
C ASP A 560 -0.09 9.43 23.60
N THR A 561 0.70 9.61 24.67
CA THR A 561 1.58 10.78 24.86
C THR A 561 2.59 10.92 23.71
N VAL A 562 3.21 9.82 23.30
CA VAL A 562 4.17 9.82 22.17
C VAL A 562 3.46 10.14 20.85
N LEU A 563 2.25 9.61 20.63
CA LEU A 563 1.42 9.95 19.47
C LEU A 563 1.09 11.43 19.47
N HIS A 564 0.64 12.01 20.58
CA HIS A 564 0.32 13.43 20.68
C HIS A 564 1.54 14.32 20.43
N GLY A 565 2.71 13.95 20.98
CA GLY A 565 3.97 14.65 20.67
C GLY A 565 4.34 14.59 19.20
N TYR A 566 4.12 13.44 18.54
CA TYR A 566 4.30 13.31 17.10
C TYR A 566 3.28 14.12 16.28
N LEU A 567 2.00 14.14 16.68
CA LEU A 567 0.97 14.92 15.97
C LEU A 567 1.20 16.43 16.13
N HIS A 568 1.68 16.87 17.29
CA HIS A 568 2.13 18.24 17.53
C HIS A 568 3.30 18.60 16.59
N PHE A 569 4.25 17.67 16.38
CA PHE A 569 5.33 17.82 15.40
C PHE A 569 4.81 17.95 13.97
N GLU A 570 3.88 17.08 13.55
CA GLU A 570 3.29 17.17 12.21
C GLU A 570 2.49 18.46 12.02
N ALA A 571 1.81 18.97 13.06
CA ALA A 571 1.06 20.22 13.00
C ALA A 571 1.96 21.46 12.84
N LEU A 572 3.18 21.42 13.40
CA LEU A 572 4.18 22.48 13.23
C LEU A 572 5.08 22.27 12.01
N THR A 573 4.98 21.14 11.30
CA THR A 573 5.71 20.93 10.05
C THR A 573 5.02 21.70 8.92
N GLY A 574 5.80 22.47 8.15
CA GLY A 574 5.33 23.31 7.06
C GLY A 574 4.93 22.56 5.80
N HIS A 575 4.16 21.47 5.91
CA HIS A 575 3.62 20.73 4.78
C HIS A 575 2.70 21.61 3.95
N GLU A 576 2.86 21.58 2.63
CA GLU A 576 2.02 22.37 1.71
C GLU A 576 0.69 21.68 1.39
N TYR A 577 0.59 20.36 1.64
CA TYR A 577 -0.59 19.55 1.33
C TYR A 577 -1.14 19.79 -0.09
N GLU A 578 -0.25 19.90 -1.08
CA GLU A 578 -0.59 20.28 -2.46
C GLU A 578 -1.67 19.38 -3.09
N TYR A 579 -1.59 18.06 -2.85
CA TYR A 579 -2.53 17.06 -3.39
C TYR A 579 -2.65 17.14 -4.92
N SER A 580 -1.51 17.33 -5.58
CA SER A 580 -1.38 17.44 -7.04
C SER A 580 -0.46 16.34 -7.57
N CYS A 581 -0.71 15.87 -8.79
CA CYS A 581 0.07 14.82 -9.44
C CYS A 581 1.11 15.44 -10.36
N VAL A 582 2.34 14.98 -10.30
CA VAL A 582 3.41 15.45 -11.22
C VAL A 582 3.15 15.11 -12.68
N THR A 583 2.34 14.08 -12.97
CA THR A 583 1.98 13.69 -14.34
C THR A 583 0.67 14.34 -14.81
N CYS A 584 -0.32 14.44 -13.92
CA CYS A 584 -1.65 14.95 -14.30
C CYS A 584 -1.83 16.45 -14.03
N GLY A 585 -0.93 17.06 -13.26
CA GLY A 585 -1.00 18.46 -12.87
C GLY A 585 -2.07 18.75 -11.83
N ASP A 586 -2.37 20.04 -11.65
CA ASP A 586 -3.37 20.51 -10.68
C ASP A 586 -4.82 20.18 -11.07
N HIS A 587 -5.06 19.91 -12.36
CA HIS A 587 -6.38 19.67 -12.93
C HIS A 587 -6.38 18.36 -13.74
N PRO A 588 -6.58 17.19 -13.09
CA PRO A 588 -6.59 15.91 -13.79
C PRO A 588 -7.86 15.76 -14.63
N PRO A 589 -7.76 15.49 -15.95
CA PRO A 589 -8.94 15.36 -16.81
C PRO A 589 -9.71 14.05 -16.58
N VAL A 590 -9.08 13.06 -15.96
CA VAL A 590 -9.69 11.77 -15.61
C VAL A 590 -9.49 11.55 -14.13
N VAL A 591 -10.56 11.19 -13.42
CA VAL A 591 -10.51 10.86 -12.00
C VAL A 591 -11.29 9.58 -11.70
N ILE A 592 -10.86 8.90 -10.63
CA ILE A 592 -11.48 7.70 -10.08
C ILE A 592 -11.88 8.02 -8.64
N MET A 593 -13.16 7.85 -8.35
CA MET A 593 -13.76 8.10 -7.06
C MET A 593 -13.96 6.78 -6.32
N GLY A 594 -13.88 6.83 -5.00
CA GLY A 594 -14.31 5.68 -4.21
C GLY A 594 -14.46 5.97 -2.74
N LEU A 595 -15.13 5.03 -2.08
CA LEU A 595 -15.44 5.07 -0.67
C LEU A 595 -14.71 3.96 0.08
N HIS A 596 -14.10 4.33 1.20
CA HIS A 596 -13.70 3.38 2.22
C HIS A 596 -14.69 3.41 3.38
N LYS A 597 -15.52 2.37 3.44
CA LYS A 597 -16.39 2.09 4.59
C LYS A 597 -15.52 1.87 5.84
N GLY A 598 -15.77 2.64 6.90
CA GLY A 598 -15.07 2.48 8.17
C GLY A 598 -15.99 2.95 9.30
N ASP A 599 -15.89 2.32 10.46
CA ASP A 599 -16.83 2.45 11.58
C ASP A 599 -16.75 3.82 12.30
N PHE A 600 -17.08 4.92 11.62
CA PHE A 600 -17.37 6.18 12.29
C PHE A 600 -18.76 6.09 12.89
N GLN A 601 -18.88 5.51 14.09
CA GLN A 601 -20.14 5.41 14.81
C GLN A 601 -20.39 6.72 15.55
N LEU A 602 -21.03 7.68 14.89
CA LEU A 602 -21.65 8.84 15.55
C LEU A 602 -23.16 8.68 15.47
N SER A 603 -23.82 8.68 16.62
CA SER A 603 -25.28 8.71 16.64
C SER A 603 -25.77 10.06 16.11
N VAL A 604 -26.76 10.03 15.21
CA VAL A 604 -27.39 11.23 14.64
C VAL A 604 -27.93 12.18 15.73
N SER A 605 -28.36 11.63 16.86
CA SER A 605 -28.90 12.39 17.98
C SER A 605 -27.85 13.25 18.71
N ASP A 606 -26.55 12.99 18.48
CA ASP A 606 -25.45 13.65 19.19
C ASP A 606 -24.88 14.86 18.43
N LEU A 607 -25.38 15.15 17.22
CA LEU A 607 -24.86 16.23 16.35
C LEU A 607 -25.71 17.51 16.45
N PRO A 608 -25.09 18.69 16.62
CA PRO A 608 -25.80 19.96 16.51
C PRO A 608 -26.41 20.15 15.12
N GLN A 609 -27.67 20.60 15.06
CA GLN A 609 -28.27 21.05 13.80
C GLN A 609 -27.52 22.28 13.26
N PRO A 610 -27.37 22.41 11.94
CA PRO A 610 -26.78 23.62 11.36
C PRO A 610 -27.70 24.83 11.59
N PRO A 611 -27.15 26.07 11.49
CA PRO A 611 -27.96 27.29 11.44
C PRO A 611 -29.05 27.22 10.35
N GLU A 612 -30.21 27.84 10.56
CA GLU A 612 -31.36 27.77 9.64
C GLU A 612 -31.02 28.24 8.21
N ASP A 613 -30.15 29.26 8.08
CA ASP A 613 -29.73 29.85 6.80
C ASP A 613 -28.41 29.26 6.25
N PHE A 614 -27.98 28.09 6.74
CA PHE A 614 -26.72 27.50 6.32
C PHE A 614 -26.76 27.06 4.85
N SER A 615 -25.96 27.72 4.00
CA SER A 615 -25.88 27.47 2.55
C SER A 615 -25.22 26.13 2.19
N GLY A 616 -24.56 25.48 3.15
CA GLY A 616 -23.71 24.32 2.89
C GLY A 616 -22.27 24.67 2.56
N GLU A 617 -21.84 25.93 2.68
CA GLU A 617 -20.45 26.33 2.46
C GLU A 617 -19.63 26.31 3.75
N VAL A 618 -18.42 25.75 3.69
CA VAL A 618 -17.48 25.66 4.82
C VAL A 618 -16.10 26.16 4.40
N ASP A 619 -15.38 26.81 5.31
CA ASP A 619 -14.00 27.26 5.07
C ASP A 619 -13.01 26.12 5.33
N VAL A 620 -12.39 25.63 4.26
CA VAL A 620 -11.43 24.52 4.32
C VAL A 620 -10.15 24.91 5.05
N GLU A 621 -9.61 26.10 4.85
CA GLU A 621 -8.35 26.49 5.50
C GLU A 621 -8.58 26.69 6.99
N LEU A 622 -9.66 27.38 7.37
CA LEU A 622 -10.02 27.58 8.77
C LEU A 622 -10.22 26.24 9.51
N PHE A 623 -10.97 25.30 8.92
CA PHE A 623 -11.21 23.99 9.54
C PHE A 623 -9.91 23.23 9.80
N TRP A 624 -9.07 23.10 8.78
CA TRP A 624 -7.85 22.30 8.86
C TRP A 624 -6.71 23.01 9.63
N GLU A 625 -6.69 24.34 9.65
CA GLU A 625 -5.81 25.12 10.52
C GLU A 625 -6.25 24.96 11.98
N THR A 626 -7.55 24.99 12.27
CA THR A 626 -8.09 24.74 13.62
C THR A 626 -7.74 23.34 14.12
N LEU A 627 -7.82 22.31 13.27
CA LEU A 627 -7.34 20.97 13.61
C LEU A 627 -5.84 20.95 13.96
N SER A 628 -5.04 21.79 13.30
CA SER A 628 -3.60 21.93 13.60
C SER A 628 -3.39 22.68 14.93
N MET A 629 -4.16 23.74 15.19
CA MET A 629 -4.17 24.45 16.47
C MET A 629 -4.62 23.54 17.61
N GLU A 630 -5.59 22.65 17.40
CA GLU A 630 -5.99 21.62 18.36
C GLU A 630 -4.83 20.71 18.74
N ARG A 631 -4.06 20.22 17.75
CA ARG A 631 -2.87 19.38 18.00
C ARG A 631 -1.79 20.13 18.78
N ILE A 632 -1.59 21.42 18.49
CA ILE A 632 -0.62 22.25 19.18
C ILE A 632 -1.09 22.55 20.62
N GLY A 633 -2.38 22.89 20.78
CA GLY A 633 -3.03 23.18 22.05
C GLY A 633 -2.96 22.03 23.06
N GLN A 634 -2.94 20.78 22.59
CA GLN A 634 -2.74 19.59 23.43
C GLN A 634 -1.43 19.63 24.22
N GLY A 635 -0.42 20.36 23.76
CA GLY A 635 0.84 20.56 24.47
C GLY A 635 0.74 21.48 25.70
N PHE A 636 -0.42 22.10 25.95
CA PHE A 636 -0.64 23.08 27.03
C PHE A 636 -1.73 22.69 28.03
N VAL A 637 -2.47 21.60 27.77
CA VAL A 637 -3.65 21.22 28.55
C VAL A 637 -3.56 19.77 29.01
N SER A 638 -4.18 19.46 30.16
CA SER A 638 -4.17 18.11 30.73
C SER A 638 -5.24 17.19 30.15
N SER A 639 -6.29 17.75 29.52
CA SER A 639 -7.37 16.96 28.91
C SER A 639 -7.86 17.58 27.61
N HIS A 640 -8.39 16.75 26.70
CA HIS A 640 -8.94 17.21 25.42
C HIS A 640 -10.09 18.22 25.60
N GLN A 641 -10.94 18.03 26.62
CA GLN A 641 -12.08 18.92 26.91
C GLN A 641 -11.67 20.32 27.37
N SER A 642 -10.43 20.48 27.88
CA SER A 642 -9.89 21.79 28.27
C SER A 642 -9.13 22.49 27.14
N ASN A 643 -9.05 21.88 25.96
CA ASN A 643 -8.41 22.48 24.80
C ASN A 643 -9.32 23.53 24.14
N PRO A 644 -8.91 24.82 24.06
CA PRO A 644 -9.73 25.87 23.44
C PRO A 644 -10.00 25.67 21.95
N PHE A 645 -9.22 24.81 21.29
CA PHE A 645 -9.37 24.49 19.87
C PHE A 645 -9.96 23.10 19.64
N ALA A 646 -10.58 22.48 20.65
CA ALA A 646 -11.21 21.17 20.51
C ALA A 646 -12.24 21.18 19.37
N VAL A 647 -12.03 20.34 18.35
CA VAL A 647 -12.92 20.24 17.20
C VAL A 647 -13.81 19.02 17.33
N SER A 648 -15.11 19.26 17.38
CA SER A 648 -16.15 18.22 17.34
C SER A 648 -16.81 18.17 15.96
N PRO A 649 -17.31 16.99 15.52
CA PRO A 649 -18.03 16.87 14.25
C PRO A 649 -19.29 17.74 14.22
N THR A 650 -19.39 18.67 13.25
CA THR A 650 -20.58 19.47 12.98
C THR A 650 -20.74 19.71 11.47
N PHE A 651 -21.96 19.80 10.96
CA PHE A 651 -22.15 19.98 9.52
C PHE A 651 -21.63 21.30 8.97
N HIS A 652 -21.66 22.38 9.77
CA HIS A 652 -21.33 23.74 9.34
C HIS A 652 -19.85 24.13 9.53
N PHE A 653 -19.04 23.23 10.10
CA PHE A 653 -17.60 23.47 10.28
C PHE A 653 -16.74 22.36 9.66
N TRP A 654 -17.25 21.13 9.56
CA TRP A 654 -16.52 19.99 9.01
C TRP A 654 -16.29 20.15 7.50
N ALA A 655 -15.03 20.12 7.07
CA ALA A 655 -14.67 20.36 5.67
C ALA A 655 -13.86 19.22 5.04
N PRO A 656 -14.08 18.91 3.74
CA PRO A 656 -13.16 18.05 2.98
C PRO A 656 -11.80 18.73 2.81
N TRP A 657 -10.74 17.99 2.53
CA TRP A 657 -9.52 18.57 1.97
C TRP A 657 -9.55 18.42 0.45
N ILE A 658 -9.35 19.53 -0.26
CA ILE A 658 -9.15 19.59 -1.70
C ILE A 658 -7.85 20.35 -1.93
N GLY A 659 -6.96 19.81 -2.79
CA GLY A 659 -5.69 20.44 -3.13
C GLY A 659 -5.87 21.93 -3.46
N ARG A 660 -4.99 22.78 -2.92
CA ARG A 660 -5.17 24.24 -2.95
C ARG A 660 -5.30 24.80 -4.37
N ASN A 661 -4.57 24.23 -5.32
CA ASN A 661 -4.64 24.64 -6.73
C ASN A 661 -5.82 23.99 -7.48
N THR A 662 -6.36 22.88 -6.99
CA THR A 662 -7.48 22.16 -7.60
C THR A 662 -8.83 22.78 -7.23
N ARG A 663 -8.96 23.33 -6.01
CA ARG A 663 -10.20 23.96 -5.53
C ARG A 663 -10.37 25.38 -6.04
N ARG A 664 -11.62 25.79 -6.24
CA ARG A 664 -12.01 27.11 -6.76
C ARG A 664 -11.69 28.24 -5.77
N THR A 665 -12.04 28.06 -4.50
CA THR A 665 -11.78 29.00 -3.40
C THR A 665 -11.56 28.22 -2.10
N ASN A 666 -11.34 28.91 -0.98
CA ASN A 666 -11.31 28.29 0.35
C ASN A 666 -12.71 27.94 0.88
N CYS A 667 -13.78 28.50 0.30
CA CYS A 667 -15.15 28.14 0.62
C CYS A 667 -15.57 26.94 -0.23
N VAL A 668 -15.72 25.78 0.39
CA VAL A 668 -16.07 24.52 -0.27
C VAL A 668 -17.42 24.00 0.22
N LEU A 669 -18.07 23.14 -0.55
CA LEU A 669 -19.37 22.61 -0.19
C LEU A 669 -19.28 21.43 0.79
N ASN A 670 -20.15 21.44 1.79
CA ASN A 670 -20.53 20.32 2.63
C ASN A 670 -22.04 20.37 2.92
N THR A 671 -22.83 19.74 2.06
CA THR A 671 -24.30 19.68 2.18
C THR A 671 -24.78 18.43 2.91
N GLU A 672 -23.93 17.78 3.69
CA GLU A 672 -24.24 16.51 4.37
C GLU A 672 -25.43 16.61 5.34
N PHE A 673 -25.70 17.80 5.89
CA PHE A 673 -26.89 18.06 6.71
C PHE A 673 -28.21 17.82 5.96
N GLN A 674 -28.23 18.01 4.64
CA GLN A 674 -29.43 17.79 3.83
C GLN A 674 -29.81 16.31 3.74
N LYS A 675 -28.89 15.39 4.10
CA LYS A 675 -29.22 13.96 4.26
C LYS A 675 -30.10 13.69 5.49
N VAL A 676 -30.26 14.67 6.40
CA VAL A 676 -31.03 14.56 7.65
C VAL A 676 -32.48 15.02 7.47
N CYS A 677 -32.72 15.96 6.56
CA CYS A 677 -34.04 16.52 6.29
C CYS A 677 -34.85 15.58 5.38
N PRO A 678 -36.20 15.53 5.52
CA PRO A 678 -37.03 14.85 4.54
C PRO A 678 -36.82 15.52 3.16
N PRO A 679 -36.68 14.72 2.08
CA PRO A 679 -36.40 15.24 0.75
C PRO A 679 -37.49 16.23 0.31
N LYS A 680 -37.10 17.31 -0.37
CA LYS A 680 -38.07 18.14 -1.11
C LYS A 680 -38.61 17.31 -2.28
N GLN A 681 -39.88 17.49 -2.68
CA GLN A 681 -40.52 16.73 -3.77
C GLN A 681 -39.77 16.77 -5.12
N ALA A 682 -38.88 17.74 -5.34
CA ALA A 682 -38.04 17.84 -6.53
C ALA A 682 -36.75 16.98 -6.49
N GLU A 683 -36.37 16.45 -5.33
CA GLU A 683 -35.16 15.62 -5.12
C GLU A 683 -35.48 14.11 -5.03
N VAL A 684 -36.69 13.69 -5.41
CA VAL A 684 -37.19 12.30 -5.34
C VAL A 684 -36.62 11.43 -6.48
N CYS A 685 -35.32 11.53 -6.72
CA CYS A 685 -34.53 10.41 -7.19
C CYS A 685 -33.75 9.87 -5.98
N GLU A 686 -34.47 9.53 -4.91
CA GLU A 686 -33.86 9.00 -3.70
C GLU A 686 -33.38 7.57 -3.92
N ILE A 687 -32.12 7.35 -3.56
CA ILE A 687 -31.49 6.08 -3.29
C ILE A 687 -32.41 5.29 -2.35
N THR A 688 -33.20 4.38 -2.91
CA THR A 688 -33.97 3.41 -2.13
C THR A 688 -33.02 2.30 -1.71
N VAL A 689 -32.42 2.43 -0.53
CA VAL A 689 -31.77 1.29 0.12
C VAL A 689 -32.83 0.21 0.27
N THR A 690 -32.59 -0.98 -0.30
CA THR A 690 -33.60 -2.03 -0.24
C THR A 690 -33.80 -2.47 1.20
N GLU A 691 -35.02 -2.87 1.57
CA GLU A 691 -35.33 -3.39 2.91
C GLU A 691 -34.38 -4.53 3.31
N ASP A 692 -33.96 -5.33 2.32
CA ASP A 692 -32.97 -6.42 2.48
C ASP A 692 -31.58 -5.91 2.89
N GLN A 693 -31.07 -4.85 2.26
CA GLN A 693 -29.77 -4.27 2.60
C GLN A 693 -29.79 -3.63 3.99
N LEU A 694 -30.87 -2.93 4.33
CA LEU A 694 -31.04 -2.32 5.63
C LEU A 694 -31.17 -3.38 6.75
N ARG A 695 -31.84 -4.51 6.47
CA ARG A 695 -31.88 -5.68 7.37
C ARG A 695 -30.51 -6.31 7.59
N GLU A 696 -29.72 -6.46 6.54
CA GLU A 696 -28.38 -7.05 6.65
C GLU A 696 -27.48 -6.21 7.55
N GLU A 697 -27.53 -4.89 7.43
CA GLU A 697 -26.78 -3.97 8.32
C GLU A 697 -27.36 -3.93 9.73
N LEU A 698 -28.67 -4.05 9.90
CA LEU A 698 -29.31 -4.17 11.20
C LEU A 698 -28.82 -5.42 11.95
N CYS A 699 -28.67 -6.54 11.25
CA CYS A 699 -28.14 -7.80 11.82
C CYS A 699 -26.68 -7.67 12.32
N LYS A 700 -25.89 -6.75 11.77
CA LYS A 700 -24.48 -6.52 12.14
C LYS A 700 -24.34 -5.68 13.42
N GLN A 701 -25.42 -5.07 13.91
CA GLN A 701 -25.37 -4.17 15.05
C GLN A 701 -25.31 -4.90 16.40
N LYS A 702 -24.66 -4.26 17.37
CA LYS A 702 -24.61 -4.75 18.76
C LYS A 702 -26.01 -4.75 19.38
N VAL A 703 -26.28 -5.73 20.24
CA VAL A 703 -27.59 -5.90 20.90
C VAL A 703 -28.08 -4.64 21.62
N GLN A 704 -27.18 -3.87 22.23
CA GLN A 704 -27.51 -2.62 22.92
C GLN A 704 -28.08 -1.55 21.98
N VAL A 705 -27.55 -1.43 20.76
CA VAL A 705 -28.01 -0.47 19.75
C VAL A 705 -29.39 -0.86 19.23
N VAL A 706 -29.60 -2.16 19.00
CA VAL A 706 -30.90 -2.70 18.56
C VAL A 706 -31.97 -2.51 19.65
N HIS A 707 -31.59 -2.68 20.92
CA HIS A 707 -32.48 -2.50 22.07
C HIS A 707 -32.94 -1.04 22.21
N GLU A 708 -32.03 -0.08 22.01
CA GLU A 708 -32.36 1.35 21.99
C GLU A 708 -33.26 1.71 20.80
N LEU A 709 -32.97 1.14 19.63
CA LEU A 709 -33.77 1.37 18.42
C LEU A 709 -35.19 0.82 18.54
N CYS A 710 -35.38 -0.35 19.16
CA CYS A 710 -36.71 -0.87 19.50
C CYS A 710 -37.49 0.13 20.37
N ARG A 711 -36.86 0.68 21.41
CA ARG A 711 -37.47 1.66 22.32
C ARG A 711 -37.94 2.91 21.58
N GLU A 712 -37.11 3.46 20.69
CA GLU A 712 -37.43 4.65 19.91
C GLU A 712 -38.47 4.42 18.81
N CYS A 713 -38.57 3.19 18.31
CA CYS A 713 -39.64 2.77 17.40
C CYS A 713 -40.94 2.43 18.14
N GLY A 714 -40.99 2.53 19.48
CA GLY A 714 -42.17 2.20 20.28
C GLY A 714 -42.44 0.69 20.38
N LEU A 715 -41.43 -0.13 20.12
CA LEU A 715 -41.50 -1.60 20.16
C LEU A 715 -41.02 -2.11 21.53
N ASP A 716 -41.54 -3.26 21.96
CA ASP A 716 -41.02 -3.95 23.15
C ASP A 716 -39.53 -4.28 22.93
N SER A 717 -38.69 -3.79 23.85
CA SER A 717 -37.26 -3.96 23.79
C SER A 717 -36.77 -5.21 24.54
N SER A 718 -37.65 -6.01 25.15
CA SER A 718 -37.26 -7.22 25.88
C SER A 718 -36.97 -8.41 24.95
N GLY A 719 -36.00 -9.27 25.27
CA GLY A 719 -35.74 -10.53 24.54
C GLY A 719 -34.32 -10.69 24.00
N SER A 720 -34.09 -11.73 23.20
CA SER A 720 -32.79 -11.99 22.57
C SER A 720 -32.55 -11.05 21.38
N HIS A 721 -31.28 -10.91 20.95
CA HIS A 721 -30.92 -10.09 19.77
C HIS A 721 -31.74 -10.48 18.53
N THR A 722 -31.95 -11.77 18.31
CA THR A 722 -32.77 -12.28 17.20
C THR A 722 -34.23 -11.86 17.30
N ASP A 723 -34.82 -11.87 18.51
CA ASP A 723 -36.23 -11.50 18.71
C ASP A 723 -36.48 -10.01 18.46
N LEU A 724 -35.49 -9.17 18.79
CA LEU A 724 -35.53 -7.73 18.55
C LEU A 724 -35.36 -7.41 17.06
N LEU A 725 -34.41 -8.09 16.39
CA LEU A 725 -34.23 -7.97 14.94
C LEU A 725 -35.48 -8.37 14.17
N LEU A 726 -36.13 -9.47 14.55
CA LEU A 726 -37.36 -9.94 13.89
C LEU A 726 -38.50 -8.92 14.03
N ARG A 727 -38.65 -8.32 15.22
CA ARG A 727 -39.65 -7.28 15.51
C ARG A 727 -39.41 -6.01 14.70
N LEU A 728 -38.19 -5.48 14.73
CA LEU A 728 -37.82 -4.31 13.93
C LEU A 728 -38.01 -4.59 12.44
N SER A 729 -37.54 -5.74 11.96
CA SER A 729 -37.69 -6.17 10.58
C SER A 729 -39.15 -6.28 10.14
N ASN A 730 -40.06 -6.75 11.00
CA ASN A 730 -41.47 -6.87 10.64
C ASN A 730 -42.16 -5.49 10.59
N GLU A 731 -41.75 -4.57 11.46
CA GLU A 731 -42.31 -3.21 11.57
C GLU A 731 -41.69 -2.21 10.59
N MET A 732 -40.55 -2.54 10.00
CA MET A 732 -39.92 -1.78 8.89
C MET A 732 -40.80 -1.69 7.63
N LYS A 733 -41.91 -2.44 7.56
CA LYS A 733 -42.96 -2.24 6.54
C LYS A 733 -43.66 -0.88 6.68
N SER A 734 -43.65 -0.30 7.87
CA SER A 734 -44.14 1.06 8.09
C SER A 734 -43.07 2.09 7.71
N ARG A 735 -43.46 3.13 6.97
CA ARG A 735 -42.52 4.18 6.54
C ARG A 735 -41.84 4.87 7.72
N GLN A 736 -42.55 5.06 8.82
CA GLN A 736 -42.03 5.70 10.03
C GLN A 736 -40.91 4.89 10.73
N THR A 737 -41.09 3.57 10.85
CA THR A 737 -40.05 2.70 11.44
C THR A 737 -38.91 2.49 10.45
N TYR A 738 -39.19 2.34 9.15
CA TYR A 738 -38.17 2.29 8.11
C TYR A 738 -37.26 3.52 8.16
N ASP A 739 -37.83 4.73 8.17
CA ASP A 739 -37.05 5.97 8.17
C ASP A 739 -36.20 6.10 9.46
N LYS A 740 -36.72 5.71 10.63
CA LYS A 740 -35.96 5.66 11.89
C LYS A 740 -34.81 4.65 11.85
N VAL A 741 -35.07 3.44 11.35
CA VAL A 741 -34.05 2.38 11.23
C VAL A 741 -32.98 2.80 10.21
N PHE A 742 -33.41 3.33 9.05
CA PHE A 742 -32.52 3.87 8.04
C PHE A 742 -31.62 4.98 8.61
N GLN A 743 -32.19 5.95 9.34
CA GLN A 743 -31.43 7.04 9.96
C GLN A 743 -30.43 6.56 11.02
N LYS A 744 -30.78 5.55 11.82
CA LYS A 744 -29.93 5.08 12.93
C LYS A 744 -28.91 4.02 12.56
N ILE A 745 -29.17 3.22 11.53
CA ILE A 745 -28.38 2.02 11.24
C ILE A 745 -27.58 2.19 9.96
N TRP A 746 -28.22 2.72 8.91
CA TRP A 746 -27.55 2.94 7.63
C TRP A 746 -26.92 4.33 7.57
N ALA A 747 -27.66 5.39 7.95
CA ALA A 747 -27.17 6.76 7.87
C ALA A 747 -26.18 7.17 8.99
N ALA A 748 -25.97 6.33 10.00
CA ALA A 748 -25.14 6.63 11.19
C ALA A 748 -23.65 6.22 11.08
N SER A 749 -23.24 5.49 10.04
CA SER A 749 -21.83 5.08 9.86
C SER A 749 -21.14 5.86 8.75
N GLY A 750 -20.25 6.78 9.15
CA GLY A 750 -19.48 7.62 8.24
C GLY A 750 -18.19 6.97 7.72
N GLY A 751 -18.04 6.87 6.40
CA GLY A 751 -16.78 6.42 5.78
C GLY A 751 -15.83 7.59 5.50
N TRP A 752 -14.84 7.35 4.64
CA TRP A 752 -14.12 8.44 4.00
C TRP A 752 -14.06 8.25 2.50
N ALA A 753 -14.33 9.34 1.78
CA ALA A 753 -14.36 9.41 0.33
C ALA A 753 -13.05 10.00 -0.21
N VAL A 754 -12.62 9.51 -1.38
CA VAL A 754 -11.43 10.00 -2.07
C VAL A 754 -11.68 10.24 -3.55
N ILE A 755 -11.01 11.25 -4.11
CA ILE A 755 -10.88 11.44 -5.55
C ILE A 755 -9.40 11.28 -5.91
N THR A 756 -9.09 10.38 -6.84
CA THR A 756 -7.73 10.09 -7.29
C THR A 756 -7.59 10.21 -8.79
N CYS A 757 -6.40 10.51 -9.32
CA CYS A 757 -6.14 10.39 -10.74
C CYS A 757 -5.72 8.95 -11.12
N PRO A 758 -5.68 8.58 -12.43
CA PRO A 758 -5.16 7.30 -12.90
C PRO A 758 -3.69 7.03 -12.53
N CYS A 759 -2.93 8.06 -12.18
CA CYS A 759 -1.59 7.88 -11.64
C CYS A 759 -1.60 7.44 -10.18
N GLY A 760 -2.76 7.41 -9.50
CA GLY A 760 -3.02 6.98 -8.12
C GLY A 760 -2.62 7.97 -7.03
N VAL A 761 -2.48 9.24 -7.40
CA VAL A 761 -2.32 10.39 -6.49
C VAL A 761 -3.71 10.89 -6.08
N VAL A 762 -3.88 11.21 -4.80
CA VAL A 762 -5.14 11.68 -4.22
C VAL A 762 -5.24 13.21 -4.33
N TYR A 763 -6.37 13.70 -4.84
CA TYR A 763 -6.66 15.14 -4.99
C TYR A 763 -7.62 15.67 -3.93
N SER A 764 -8.51 14.81 -3.45
CA SER A 764 -9.49 15.19 -2.43
C SER A 764 -9.74 14.06 -1.45
N ILE A 765 -9.94 14.43 -0.17
CA ILE A 765 -10.39 13.53 0.88
C ILE A 765 -11.56 14.17 1.63
N LYS A 766 -12.61 13.40 1.92
CA LYS A 766 -13.72 13.83 2.78
C LYS A 766 -13.96 12.77 3.83
N GLY A 767 -13.90 13.12 5.11
CA GLY A 767 -14.40 12.25 6.16
C GLY A 767 -15.89 12.50 6.32
N ASN A 768 -16.71 11.55 5.92
CA ASN A 768 -18.15 11.72 5.96
C ASN A 768 -18.63 11.51 7.39
N ILE A 769 -19.52 12.38 7.86
CA ILE A 769 -20.18 12.22 9.15
C ILE A 769 -21.26 11.14 9.04
N ARG A 770 -21.88 11.02 7.85
CA ARG A 770 -22.94 10.07 7.52
C ARG A 770 -22.52 9.08 6.46
N ALA A 771 -23.39 8.12 6.18
CA ALA A 771 -23.23 7.27 5.02
C ALA A 771 -22.98 8.11 3.77
N GLU A 772 -22.03 7.62 2.98
CA GLU A 772 -21.65 8.26 1.73
C GLU A 772 -22.80 8.20 0.72
N SER A 773 -22.92 9.24 -0.09
CA SER A 773 -23.81 9.28 -1.23
C SER A 773 -23.23 10.14 -2.36
N PRO A 774 -23.77 10.06 -3.59
CA PRO A 774 -23.33 10.89 -4.71
C PRO A 774 -23.31 12.40 -4.41
N ARG A 775 -24.09 12.85 -3.40
CA ARG A 775 -24.06 14.22 -2.87
C ARG A 775 -22.66 14.63 -2.38
N ASP A 776 -21.95 13.73 -1.71
CA ASP A 776 -20.62 14.02 -1.16
C ASP A 776 -19.59 14.27 -2.27
N PHE A 777 -19.64 13.48 -3.33
CA PHE A 777 -18.77 13.69 -4.49
C PHE A 777 -19.20 14.89 -5.32
N ALA A 778 -20.51 15.15 -5.44
CA ALA A 778 -21.02 16.37 -6.08
C ALA A 778 -20.54 17.63 -5.33
N ASP A 779 -20.58 17.65 -4.00
CA ASP A 779 -20.02 18.76 -3.19
C ASP A 779 -18.55 19.01 -3.52
N ILE A 780 -17.74 17.95 -3.58
CA ILE A 780 -16.31 18.06 -3.88
C ILE A 780 -16.10 18.56 -5.32
N LEU A 781 -16.77 17.96 -6.31
CA LEU A 781 -16.63 18.33 -7.72
C LEU A 781 -17.05 19.78 -8.01
N LEU A 782 -18.17 20.23 -7.45
CA LEU A 782 -18.64 21.61 -7.58
C LEU A 782 -17.73 22.62 -6.85
N SER A 783 -16.87 22.13 -5.95
CA SER A 783 -15.83 22.93 -5.28
C SER A 783 -14.50 22.97 -6.05
N TRP A 784 -14.33 22.18 -7.12
CA TRP A 784 -13.15 22.23 -8.00
C TRP A 784 -13.21 23.43 -8.95
N THR A 785 -12.06 24.01 -9.28
CA THR A 785 -11.95 25.10 -10.26
C THR A 785 -12.37 24.63 -11.64
N HIS A 786 -11.86 23.47 -12.05
CA HIS A 786 -12.14 22.84 -13.33
C HIS A 786 -12.65 21.42 -13.07
N MET A 787 -13.84 21.11 -13.57
CA MET A 787 -14.40 19.77 -13.40
C MET A 787 -13.68 18.78 -14.32
N PRO A 788 -13.35 17.56 -13.86
CA PRO A 788 -12.73 16.55 -14.72
C PRO A 788 -13.60 16.24 -15.95
N ASN A 789 -12.98 16.01 -17.10
CA ASN A 789 -13.71 15.56 -18.28
C ASN A 789 -14.30 14.14 -18.11
N ILE A 790 -13.65 13.28 -17.32
CA ILE A 790 -14.10 11.91 -17.07
C ILE A 790 -14.06 11.63 -15.57
N VAL A 791 -15.20 11.25 -15.03
CA VAL A 791 -15.34 10.75 -13.65
C VAL A 791 -15.70 9.26 -13.71
N ILE A 792 -14.95 8.43 -13.00
CA ILE A 792 -15.23 7.00 -12.84
C ILE A 792 -15.70 6.74 -11.41
N TYR A 793 -16.92 6.22 -11.26
CA TYR A 793 -17.57 6.05 -9.96
C TYR A 793 -18.66 4.96 -10.00
N ASP A 794 -18.90 4.31 -8.87
CA ASP A 794 -19.85 3.19 -8.76
C ASP A 794 -21.31 3.60 -8.91
N PHE A 795 -21.65 4.87 -8.64
CA PHE A 795 -23.00 5.44 -8.81
C PHE A 795 -22.97 6.59 -9.83
N ALA A 796 -22.39 6.32 -11.01
CA ALA A 796 -22.12 7.33 -12.03
C ALA A 796 -23.38 8.05 -12.53
N CYS A 797 -24.49 7.31 -12.74
CA CYS A 797 -25.75 7.89 -13.20
C CYS A 797 -26.36 8.82 -12.16
N GLU A 798 -26.38 8.39 -10.90
CA GLU A 798 -26.89 9.14 -9.77
C GLU A 798 -26.04 10.39 -9.51
N LEU A 799 -24.72 10.27 -9.60
CA LEU A 799 -23.81 11.41 -9.48
C LEU A 799 -24.06 12.45 -10.58
N ALA A 800 -24.17 12.02 -11.83
CA ALA A 800 -24.41 12.94 -12.94
C ALA A 800 -25.74 13.67 -12.81
N THR A 801 -26.81 12.92 -12.52
CA THR A 801 -28.15 13.46 -12.33
C THR A 801 -28.19 14.44 -11.17
N HIS A 802 -27.67 14.04 -10.00
CA HIS A 802 -27.66 14.86 -8.79
C HIS A 802 -26.83 16.14 -8.98
N THR A 803 -25.68 16.07 -9.66
CA THR A 803 -24.84 17.24 -9.92
C THR A 803 -25.49 18.21 -10.91
N ASN A 804 -26.11 17.70 -11.99
CA ASN A 804 -26.84 18.52 -12.96
C ASN A 804 -28.05 19.22 -12.35
N LEU A 805 -28.79 18.55 -11.46
CA LEU A 805 -29.92 19.15 -10.75
C LEU A 805 -29.51 20.31 -9.84
N ARG A 806 -28.27 20.31 -9.33
CA ARG A 806 -27.74 21.39 -8.47
C ARG A 806 -27.28 22.61 -9.25
N GLU A 807 -26.83 22.44 -10.49
CA GLU A 807 -26.46 23.53 -11.40
C GLU A 807 -27.16 23.36 -12.76
N PRO A 808 -28.50 23.54 -12.84
CA PRO A 808 -29.26 23.23 -14.05
C PRO A 808 -28.86 24.09 -15.26
N GLU A 809 -28.52 25.36 -15.02
CA GLU A 809 -28.08 26.29 -16.08
C GLU A 809 -26.75 25.88 -16.71
N ARG A 810 -25.80 25.37 -15.90
CA ARG A 810 -24.49 24.92 -16.36
C ARG A 810 -24.53 23.49 -16.89
N SER A 811 -25.39 22.65 -16.31
CA SER A 811 -25.46 21.20 -16.55
C SER A 811 -24.06 20.56 -16.57
N PRO A 812 -23.36 20.51 -15.42
CA PRO A 812 -21.93 20.17 -15.36
C PRO A 812 -21.55 18.88 -16.10
N PHE A 813 -22.38 17.84 -16.07
CA PHE A 813 -22.23 16.64 -16.89
C PHE A 813 -22.99 16.77 -18.21
N SER A 814 -22.26 17.16 -19.26
CA SER A 814 -22.76 17.40 -20.60
C SER A 814 -21.70 16.96 -21.63
N PRO A 815 -22.08 16.44 -22.82
CA PRO A 815 -23.43 16.26 -23.33
C PRO A 815 -24.14 15.03 -22.74
N PHE A 816 -25.44 14.92 -23.03
CA PHE A 816 -26.28 13.74 -22.76
C PHE A 816 -26.28 13.29 -21.28
N GLU A 817 -26.33 14.24 -20.34
CA GLU A 817 -26.30 13.94 -18.89
C GLU A 817 -25.05 13.13 -18.47
N GLY A 818 -23.94 13.35 -19.17
CA GLY A 818 -22.66 12.67 -18.94
C GLY A 818 -22.58 11.25 -19.49
N GLN A 819 -23.47 10.85 -20.41
CA GLN A 819 -23.38 9.60 -21.18
C GLN A 819 -22.52 9.77 -22.43
N LEU A 820 -21.82 8.72 -22.88
CA LEU A 820 -20.91 8.81 -24.03
C LEU A 820 -21.62 9.05 -25.38
N ARG A 821 -22.91 8.73 -25.46
CA ARG A 821 -23.78 8.93 -26.63
C ARG A 821 -25.20 9.25 -26.18
N ALA A 822 -25.98 9.86 -27.08
CA ALA A 822 -27.41 10.03 -26.88
C ALA A 822 -28.11 8.66 -26.78
N SER A 823 -29.02 8.51 -25.83
CA SER A 823 -29.76 7.28 -25.60
C SER A 823 -30.75 7.00 -26.74
N SER A 824 -30.56 5.87 -27.43
CA SER A 824 -31.51 5.31 -28.40
C SER A 824 -31.49 3.78 -28.33
N THR A 825 -32.56 3.12 -28.79
CA THR A 825 -32.64 1.66 -28.78
C THR A 825 -31.47 1.00 -29.53
N ASP A 826 -31.04 1.59 -30.66
CA ASP A 826 -29.87 1.12 -31.43
C ASP A 826 -28.56 1.28 -30.65
N THR A 827 -28.33 2.46 -30.08
CA THR A 827 -27.06 2.76 -29.39
C THR A 827 -26.89 1.93 -28.13
N ILE A 828 -27.97 1.72 -27.36
CA ILE A 828 -27.99 0.86 -26.18
C ILE A 828 -27.68 -0.59 -26.58
N SER A 829 -28.41 -1.13 -27.57
CA SER A 829 -28.19 -2.51 -28.03
C SER A 829 -26.76 -2.74 -28.53
N ARG A 830 -26.19 -1.76 -29.24
CA ARG A 830 -24.79 -1.83 -29.70
C ARG A 830 -23.78 -1.73 -28.54
N ALA A 831 -24.10 -0.99 -27.49
CA ALA A 831 -23.26 -0.92 -26.30
C ALA A 831 -23.28 -2.24 -25.50
N GLU A 832 -24.47 -2.81 -25.28
CA GLU A 832 -24.65 -4.09 -24.59
C GLU A 832 -23.97 -5.25 -25.33
N THR A 833 -24.06 -5.27 -26.66
CA THR A 833 -23.40 -6.27 -27.51
C THR A 833 -21.90 -6.01 -27.72
N GLY A 834 -21.32 -4.97 -27.10
CA GLY A 834 -19.89 -4.63 -27.21
C GLY A 834 -19.46 -4.04 -28.56
N ASN A 835 -20.41 -3.81 -29.48
CA ASN A 835 -20.22 -3.31 -30.85
C ASN A 835 -20.15 -1.78 -30.94
N LEU A 836 -20.39 -1.06 -29.84
CA LEU A 836 -20.20 0.39 -29.75
C LEU A 836 -18.79 0.71 -29.23
N LYS A 837 -18.09 1.61 -29.93
CA LYS A 837 -16.85 2.23 -29.45
C LYS A 837 -16.91 3.72 -29.66
N VAL A 838 -16.55 4.46 -28.62
CA VAL A 838 -16.51 5.93 -28.61
C VAL A 838 -15.06 6.37 -28.60
N SER A 839 -14.75 7.33 -29.47
CA SER A 839 -13.42 7.92 -29.60
C SER A 839 -13.45 9.34 -29.05
N LEU A 840 -12.64 9.60 -28.03
CA LEU A 840 -12.42 10.91 -27.42
C LEU A 840 -10.94 11.31 -27.65
N PRO A 841 -10.58 11.77 -28.86
CA PRO A 841 -9.18 12.03 -29.22
C PRO A 841 -8.51 13.10 -28.36
N TRP A 842 -9.31 14.04 -27.83
CA TRP A 842 -8.84 15.14 -26.99
C TRP A 842 -8.27 14.70 -25.62
N LEU A 843 -8.46 13.43 -25.22
CA LEU A 843 -7.80 12.84 -24.05
C LEU A 843 -6.30 12.55 -24.28
N ASN A 844 -5.88 12.32 -25.53
CA ASN A 844 -4.47 12.04 -25.87
C ASN A 844 -3.71 13.28 -26.35
N SER A 845 -4.44 14.28 -26.86
CA SER A 845 -3.88 15.53 -27.37
C SER A 845 -4.89 16.64 -27.19
N THR A 846 -4.52 17.71 -26.52
CA THR A 846 -5.34 18.91 -26.31
C THR A 846 -5.96 19.39 -27.63
N LYS A 847 -7.21 19.85 -27.59
CA LYS A 847 -7.88 20.44 -28.75
C LYS A 847 -7.05 21.62 -29.28
N PRO A 848 -6.79 21.71 -30.61
CA PRO A 848 -6.09 22.86 -31.20
C PRO A 848 -6.81 24.19 -30.94
N VAL A 849 -8.14 24.15 -30.92
CA VAL A 849 -8.99 25.27 -30.51
C VAL A 849 -9.79 24.77 -29.29
N PRO A 850 -9.52 25.29 -28.08
CA PRO A 850 -10.28 24.95 -26.90
C PRO A 850 -11.75 25.35 -27.02
N ASP A 851 -12.64 24.55 -26.44
CA ASP A 851 -14.05 24.90 -26.25
C ASP A 851 -14.18 26.06 -25.26
N CYS A 852 -15.30 26.80 -25.33
CA CYS A 852 -15.67 27.72 -24.27
C CYS A 852 -15.80 26.94 -22.95
N ASP A 853 -15.16 27.43 -21.89
CA ASP A 853 -15.07 26.76 -20.57
C ASP A 853 -14.46 25.34 -20.63
N GLY A 854 -13.67 25.05 -21.67
CA GLY A 854 -12.99 23.78 -21.81
C GLY A 854 -11.97 23.53 -20.68
N HIS A 855 -11.84 22.26 -20.29
CA HIS A 855 -10.88 21.85 -19.28
C HIS A 855 -9.43 22.19 -19.71
N PRO A 856 -8.58 22.75 -18.82
CA PRO A 856 -7.30 23.35 -19.20
C PRO A 856 -6.32 22.41 -19.92
N VAL A 857 -6.34 21.12 -19.57
CA VAL A 857 -5.42 20.12 -20.14
C VAL A 857 -5.91 19.59 -21.50
N THR A 858 -7.22 19.49 -21.71
CA THR A 858 -7.81 18.82 -22.89
C THR A 858 -8.39 19.80 -23.90
N GLY A 859 -8.71 21.02 -23.46
CA GLY A 859 -9.47 22.01 -24.22
C GLY A 859 -10.91 21.59 -24.48
N SER A 860 -11.43 20.52 -23.85
CA SER A 860 -12.80 20.06 -24.06
C SER A 860 -13.72 20.47 -22.93
N ALA A 861 -14.93 20.92 -23.28
CA ALA A 861 -16.01 21.20 -22.34
C ALA A 861 -16.92 19.96 -22.09
N GLU A 862 -16.57 18.79 -22.65
CA GLU A 862 -17.33 17.56 -22.47
C GLU A 862 -16.95 16.89 -21.13
N HIS A 863 -17.97 16.51 -20.35
CA HIS A 863 -17.84 15.89 -19.03
C HIS A 863 -18.74 14.65 -18.92
N TYR A 864 -18.12 13.49 -18.69
CA TYR A 864 -18.80 12.20 -18.61
C TYR A 864 -18.64 11.54 -17.24
N ALA A 865 -19.69 10.84 -16.80
CA ALA A 865 -19.68 9.99 -15.62
C ALA A 865 -19.85 8.53 -16.04
N LEU A 866 -18.83 7.72 -15.74
CA LEU A 866 -18.69 6.34 -16.19
C LEU A 866 -18.63 5.37 -15.00
N TYR A 867 -19.13 4.15 -15.19
CA TYR A 867 -19.05 3.11 -14.18
C TYR A 867 -17.65 2.49 -14.11
N ASP A 868 -17.28 2.03 -12.92
CA ASP A 868 -16.16 1.10 -12.75
C ASP A 868 -16.52 -0.25 -13.41
N ARG A 869 -15.54 -0.88 -14.09
CA ARG A 869 -15.65 -2.20 -14.73
C ARG A 869 -16.28 -3.28 -13.85
N PHE A 870 -16.11 -3.22 -12.52
CA PHE A 870 -16.69 -4.21 -11.60
C PHE A 870 -18.18 -4.00 -11.31
N HIS A 871 -18.71 -2.82 -11.62
CA HIS A 871 -20.10 -2.43 -11.39
C HIS A 871 -20.88 -2.21 -12.70
N GLU A 872 -20.23 -2.38 -13.87
CA GLU A 872 -20.84 -2.24 -15.21
C GLU A 872 -22.04 -3.16 -15.47
N ASP A 873 -22.19 -4.26 -14.72
CA ASP A 873 -23.24 -5.28 -14.91
C ASP A 873 -24.30 -5.31 -13.79
N GLN A 874 -24.22 -4.38 -12.82
CA GLN A 874 -25.16 -4.28 -11.70
C GLN A 874 -26.27 -3.23 -11.93
N THR A 875 -26.33 -2.63 -13.11
CA THR A 875 -27.17 -1.48 -13.43
C THR A 875 -28.58 -1.90 -13.84
N LYS A 876 -29.60 -1.19 -13.33
CA LYS A 876 -31.03 -1.47 -13.62
C LYS A 876 -31.56 -0.69 -14.83
N ASP A 877 -30.93 0.42 -15.22
CA ASP A 877 -31.35 1.25 -16.35
C ASP A 877 -30.59 0.84 -17.62
N PRO A 878 -31.27 0.48 -18.73
CA PRO A 878 -30.63 0.17 -20.01
C PRO A 878 -29.72 1.30 -20.54
N ARG A 879 -29.98 2.55 -20.17
CA ARG A 879 -29.14 3.71 -20.57
C ARG A 879 -27.74 3.64 -19.97
N ASP A 880 -27.55 2.93 -18.86
CA ASP A 880 -26.26 2.78 -18.19
C ASP A 880 -25.25 1.98 -19.03
N ALA A 881 -25.73 1.22 -20.02
CA ALA A 881 -24.86 0.61 -21.03
C ALA A 881 -23.97 1.65 -21.74
N LEU A 882 -24.42 2.92 -21.85
CA LEU A 882 -23.68 4.02 -22.46
C LEU A 882 -22.68 4.72 -21.51
N ARG A 883 -22.60 4.28 -20.26
CA ARG A 883 -21.66 4.76 -19.23
C ARG A 883 -20.51 3.77 -18.98
N LYS A 884 -20.39 2.70 -19.77
CA LYS A 884 -19.32 1.70 -19.60
C LYS A 884 -17.95 2.27 -20.01
N LEU A 885 -16.95 2.12 -19.14
CA LEU A 885 -15.58 2.58 -19.38
C LEU A 885 -14.96 1.87 -20.60
N SER A 886 -15.34 0.62 -20.82
CA SER A 886 -14.89 -0.24 -21.94
C SER A 886 -15.27 0.31 -23.34
N LEU A 887 -16.21 1.26 -23.43
CA LEU A 887 -16.60 1.91 -24.68
C LEU A 887 -15.56 2.95 -25.16
N VAL A 888 -14.81 3.56 -24.25
CA VAL A 888 -13.86 4.64 -24.58
C VAL A 888 -12.51 4.05 -25.01
N ARG A 889 -12.17 4.18 -26.30
CA ARG A 889 -10.93 3.60 -26.85
C ARG A 889 -9.66 4.11 -26.18
N GLN A 890 -9.64 5.40 -25.82
CA GLN A 890 -8.49 6.07 -25.24
C GLN A 890 -8.24 5.66 -23.79
N LEU A 891 -9.26 5.20 -23.07
CA LEU A 891 -9.16 4.81 -21.65
C LEU A 891 -9.04 3.29 -21.47
N ALA A 892 -9.56 2.50 -22.40
CA ALA A 892 -9.54 1.04 -22.36
C ALA A 892 -8.11 0.49 -22.22
N GLY A 893 -7.83 -0.20 -21.10
CA GLY A 893 -6.52 -0.78 -20.80
C GLY A 893 -5.46 0.21 -20.30
N LYS A 894 -5.75 1.52 -20.28
CA LYS A 894 -4.87 2.55 -19.71
C LYS A 894 -5.24 2.90 -18.27
N VAL A 895 -6.53 3.01 -17.99
CA VAL A 895 -7.03 3.32 -16.65
C VAL A 895 -7.35 2.02 -15.92
N SER A 896 -6.66 1.78 -14.81
CA SER A 896 -6.99 0.71 -13.89
C SER A 896 -7.92 1.24 -12.80
N SER A 897 -9.18 0.86 -12.83
CA SER A 897 -10.13 1.22 -11.77
C SER A 897 -9.76 0.64 -10.40
N GLN A 898 -8.93 -0.42 -10.37
CA GLN A 898 -8.43 -1.01 -9.12
C GLN A 898 -7.54 -0.08 -8.28
N ILE A 899 -7.09 1.07 -8.80
CA ILE A 899 -6.16 1.95 -8.10
C ILE A 899 -6.73 2.42 -6.75
N VAL A 900 -8.00 2.81 -6.72
CA VAL A 900 -8.69 3.24 -5.51
C VAL A 900 -8.90 2.05 -4.57
N THR A 901 -9.29 0.90 -5.10
CA THR A 901 -9.43 -0.36 -4.33
C THR A 901 -8.12 -0.79 -3.69
N GLN A 902 -6.99 -0.67 -4.39
CA GLN A 902 -5.66 -0.97 -3.87
C GLN A 902 -5.21 0.04 -2.81
N LEU A 903 -5.50 1.34 -3.01
CA LEU A 903 -5.29 2.37 -1.99
C LEU A 903 -6.03 2.00 -0.70
N PHE A 904 -7.32 1.67 -0.81
CA PHE A 904 -8.13 1.26 0.34
C PHE A 904 -7.67 -0.05 0.95
N ALA A 905 -7.24 -1.05 0.17
CA ALA A 905 -6.67 -2.28 0.71
C ALA A 905 -5.42 -2.02 1.56
N LYS A 906 -4.58 -1.05 1.16
CA LYS A 906 -3.45 -0.60 1.97
C LYS A 906 -3.92 0.15 3.21
N MET A 907 -4.82 1.12 3.06
CA MET A 907 -5.30 1.95 4.17
C MET A 907 -6.11 1.19 5.21
N ARG A 908 -6.80 0.10 4.84
CA ARG A 908 -7.49 -0.80 5.80
C ARG A 908 -6.56 -1.34 6.89
N LYS A 909 -5.27 -1.48 6.59
CA LYS A 909 -4.26 -1.88 7.58
C LYS A 909 -4.10 -0.87 8.71
N ASN A 910 -4.53 0.38 8.52
CA ASN A 910 -4.48 1.41 9.54
C ASN A 910 -5.72 1.43 10.45
N ASN A 911 -6.81 0.74 10.08
CA ASN A 911 -8.08 0.81 10.80
C ASN A 911 -7.96 0.43 12.28
N TYR A 912 -7.07 -0.51 12.64
CA TYR A 912 -6.91 -0.94 14.03
C TYR A 912 -6.46 0.17 14.98
N PHE A 913 -5.79 1.22 14.47
CA PHE A 913 -5.43 2.40 15.28
C PHE A 913 -6.22 3.65 14.91
N LEU A 914 -6.65 3.79 13.65
CA LEU A 914 -7.49 4.92 13.24
C LEU A 914 -8.89 4.85 13.87
N ASN A 915 -9.45 3.67 14.07
CA ASN A 915 -10.77 3.50 14.70
C ASN A 915 -10.74 3.77 16.22
N MET A 916 -9.56 3.79 16.83
CA MET A 916 -9.40 4.09 18.26
C MET A 916 -9.17 5.59 18.53
N ALA A 917 -8.94 6.38 17.48
CA ALA A 917 -8.65 7.81 17.59
C ALA A 917 -9.95 8.64 17.62
N SER A 918 -9.91 9.81 18.27
CA SER A 918 -11.00 10.78 18.18
C SER A 918 -11.24 11.22 16.71
N PRO A 919 -12.44 11.67 16.34
CA PRO A 919 -12.74 12.13 14.98
C PRO A 919 -11.73 13.13 14.41
N SER A 920 -11.39 14.16 15.17
CA SER A 920 -10.42 15.20 14.79
C SER A 920 -9.01 14.63 14.60
N THR A 921 -8.58 13.76 15.52
CA THR A 921 -7.28 13.07 15.46
C THR A 921 -7.20 12.17 14.22
N ARG A 922 -8.27 11.41 13.94
CA ARG A 922 -8.37 10.52 12.80
C ARG A 922 -8.26 11.28 11.48
N LEU A 923 -8.97 12.39 11.32
CA LEU A 923 -8.88 13.23 10.13
C LEU A 923 -7.48 13.79 9.91
N PHE A 924 -6.90 14.37 10.95
CA PHE A 924 -5.56 14.96 10.89
C PHE A 924 -4.52 13.91 10.51
N LEU A 925 -4.55 12.75 11.17
CA LEU A 925 -3.63 11.64 10.88
C LEU A 925 -3.84 11.07 9.47
N MET A 926 -5.09 10.93 9.04
CA MET A 926 -5.41 10.45 7.69
C MET A 926 -4.89 11.41 6.61
N ARG A 927 -5.07 12.73 6.78
CA ARG A 927 -4.50 13.74 5.86
C ARG A 927 -2.98 13.63 5.80
N ASN A 928 -2.30 13.48 6.94
CA ASN A 928 -0.85 13.31 6.97
C ASN A 928 -0.38 12.03 6.27
N ILE A 929 -1.06 10.91 6.51
CA ILE A 929 -0.74 9.64 5.88
C ILE A 929 -0.87 9.76 4.35
N ILE A 930 -1.96 10.35 3.86
CA ILE A 930 -2.21 10.54 2.43
C ILE A 930 -1.24 11.55 1.81
N HIS A 931 -0.90 12.62 2.52
CA HIS A 931 0.10 13.60 2.07
C HIS A 931 1.46 12.93 1.79
N HIS A 932 1.97 12.13 2.72
CA HIS A 932 3.24 11.43 2.53
C HIS A 932 3.15 10.32 1.47
N TYR A 933 2.01 9.63 1.38
CA TYR A 933 1.74 8.68 0.30
C TYR A 933 1.81 9.36 -1.08
N ASN A 934 1.15 10.50 -1.26
CA ASN A 934 1.19 11.30 -2.49
C ASN A 934 2.62 11.77 -2.80
N THR A 935 3.32 12.31 -1.80
CA THR A 935 4.70 12.79 -1.94
C THR A 935 5.64 11.67 -2.39
N HIS A 936 5.53 10.48 -1.79
CA HIS A 936 6.33 9.33 -2.17
C HIS A 936 6.03 8.88 -3.60
N ARG A 937 4.75 8.86 -3.98
CA ARG A 937 4.31 8.43 -5.31
C ARG A 937 4.77 9.39 -6.41
N ASN A 938 4.62 10.70 -6.21
CA ASN A 938 5.14 11.73 -7.10
C ASN A 938 6.66 11.62 -7.25
N LYS A 939 7.38 11.43 -6.14
CA LYS A 939 8.84 11.26 -6.17
C LYS A 939 9.25 10.04 -7.00
N GLN A 940 8.57 8.90 -6.85
CA GLN A 940 8.87 7.71 -7.65
C GLN A 940 8.65 7.94 -9.16
N GLN A 941 7.59 8.69 -9.51
CA GLN A 941 7.29 9.03 -10.90
C GLN A 941 8.33 9.98 -11.48
N LEU A 942 8.64 11.07 -10.77
CA LEU A 942 9.71 12.00 -11.16
C LEU A 942 11.05 11.29 -11.32
N ASP A 943 11.47 10.48 -10.34
CA ASP A 943 12.73 9.71 -10.40
C ASP A 943 12.79 8.76 -11.62
N THR A 944 11.63 8.32 -12.13
CA THR A 944 11.54 7.45 -13.31
C THR A 944 11.64 8.27 -14.60
N MET A 945 10.89 9.36 -14.71
CA MET A 945 10.93 10.29 -15.85
C MET A 945 12.33 10.90 -16.03
N GLU A 946 12.93 11.31 -14.92
CA GLU A 946 14.27 11.85 -14.84
C GLU A 946 15.35 10.86 -15.33
N LYS A 947 15.22 9.57 -15.06
CA LYS A 947 16.15 8.56 -15.58
C LYS A 947 16.07 8.42 -17.09
N SER A 948 14.89 8.65 -17.67
CA SER A 948 14.64 8.50 -19.10
C SER A 948 15.07 9.72 -19.93
N PHE A 949 15.01 10.94 -19.36
CA PHE A 949 15.14 12.19 -20.14
C PHE A 949 16.12 13.23 -19.59
N LYS A 950 16.89 12.95 -18.53
CA LYS A 950 17.77 13.96 -17.91
C LYS A 950 18.75 14.61 -18.92
N PRO A 951 18.90 15.96 -18.91
CA PRO A 951 18.37 16.93 -17.93
C PRO A 951 17.10 17.70 -18.37
N ASP A 952 16.37 17.27 -19.40
CA ASP A 952 15.33 18.10 -20.06
C ASP A 952 13.96 18.14 -19.34
N VAL A 953 13.86 17.76 -18.07
CA VAL A 953 12.56 17.60 -17.38
C VAL A 953 12.23 18.85 -16.54
N VAL A 954 11.11 19.51 -16.84
CA VAL A 954 10.63 20.73 -16.17
C VAL A 954 9.14 20.64 -15.87
N MET A 955 8.62 21.51 -15.00
CA MET A 955 7.17 21.63 -14.76
C MET A 955 6.57 22.73 -15.66
N ASP A 956 5.36 22.52 -16.15
CA ASP A 956 4.58 23.53 -16.89
C ASP A 956 3.71 24.39 -15.96
N VAL A 957 2.86 25.25 -16.56
CA VAL A 957 1.95 26.16 -15.83
C VAL A 957 0.86 25.44 -15.04
N TYR A 958 0.57 24.18 -15.36
CA TYR A 958 -0.41 23.33 -14.69
C TYR A 958 0.23 22.34 -13.72
N LYS A 959 1.53 22.50 -13.41
CA LYS A 959 2.35 21.57 -12.62
C LYS A 959 2.38 20.15 -13.21
N GLN A 960 2.29 20.02 -14.53
CA GLN A 960 2.62 18.79 -15.24
C GLN A 960 4.11 18.76 -15.57
N THR A 961 4.71 17.58 -15.39
CA THR A 961 6.07 17.31 -15.84
C THR A 961 6.07 17.28 -17.36
N VAL A 962 6.95 18.05 -17.99
CA VAL A 962 7.11 18.16 -19.45
C VAL A 962 8.60 18.23 -19.83
N LEU A 963 8.89 18.00 -21.11
CA LEU A 963 10.24 18.12 -21.67
C LEU A 963 10.51 19.56 -22.16
N GLU A 964 11.55 20.19 -21.62
CA GLU A 964 11.91 21.60 -21.85
C GLU A 964 12.11 21.93 -23.33
N ASN A 965 12.85 21.07 -24.05
CA ASN A 965 13.22 21.26 -25.45
C ASN A 965 12.05 21.10 -26.44
N PHE A 966 10.90 20.61 -25.99
CA PHE A 966 9.76 20.31 -26.85
C PHE A 966 8.46 20.99 -26.40
N ARG A 967 8.54 21.92 -25.44
CA ARG A 967 7.38 22.66 -24.94
C ARG A 967 6.49 23.15 -26.11
N PRO A 968 5.19 22.85 -26.10
CA PRO A 968 4.27 23.51 -27.00
C PRO A 968 4.37 25.01 -26.71
N THR A 969 4.79 25.82 -27.69
CA THR A 969 4.62 27.27 -27.62
C THR A 969 3.13 27.53 -27.47
N LEU A 970 2.69 27.90 -26.28
CA LEU A 970 1.38 28.50 -26.04
C LEU A 970 1.34 29.78 -26.90
N ILE A 971 0.54 29.76 -27.97
CA ILE A 971 0.13 30.96 -28.69
C ILE A 971 -1.15 31.47 -28.03
#